data_AF-A0A4T0JJ24-F1
#
_entry.id   AF-A0A4T0JJ24-F1
#
_cell.length_a   1.000
_cell.length_b   1.000
_cell.length_c   1.000
_cell.angle_alpha   90.00
_cell.angle_beta   90.00
_cell.angle_gamma   90.00
#
_symmetry.space_group_name_H-M   'P 1'
#
loop_
_entity.id
_entity.type
_entity.pdbx_description
1 polymer ?
#
loop_
_entity_poly.entity_id
_entity_poly.type
_entity_poly.pdbx_seq_one_letter_code
_entity_poly.pdbx_strand_id
1 'polypeptide(L)'
;MSVESTKVLVIGPPSTSIHALFDKIAALTSKHNFNLTLVAGDLFESANDDEIDAVINGSLNPPIDVYYTLGRQPPHASLLDKLDNGGGAIAQRVFMLAKSSVLTTRSGLRIGAFGGVHDTSTLVEGDQHDNNSPAITQTTLNSFTEFFDPRRNTSDSSSLAAARAHAKSLSNANLDILLTHSWPSSITLLSNKPLPNLAAHPPAHSWGSSAVTSAVSYSTPKYVFSGGQRVFWEREPFVSPNGLSTRFISLGQFGNTQKQRSFYAFSITPRGHSKEDVPPASTSSPLPALTQVQKRSAEEEGKESGNSYIFAQQASAYDEGSKRGKKNKRHQGEISQDECWFCLSNPRVTKHLIVSIGEECYITLPKGQLIDPATSAVPGGGHVLIIPISHYPNLFSLPADIAQRVQSELLDWRDALARCYAKYNSSLVSYELGRYWSRGGHAHIQAVPIPNELISALGAHLTNEGAAQGVEWESDPQKALDELEDGQSYLRVDLPNGGKFVHLIRPAPFNQQFARLALASFLDIPQRADWRNCTLPDEQETDIANDFRNAFKHFEGGKKEIEIVNAIYGEGTATKDNGNIRLRTSISVDSGITLRTRLDNQSVKLNVGQLPPTSVTFTLDGSSSPTPMLSHIEAVAGTAGNKAELERLIREESEEGEGELLRTMYVLHAYPPASIQVEDTHALATLAATLRAYNRTHAATVFAESSYDCPICLRRRKGVHGAEMPCGCAVCAACLRDMTELHVREGSLDSLICPSPTCTLPIPDATILEVSGERVHQRVVYLRQKKAAEDDPRTVYCPLCHTPVARPPENALVGDSESDEGAQRLRVCPQCSFAFCCYCRRTYHGPVAACPVSTTLHYVRAYAHALEQSNSRDQLALESRYGRKYLQRLLADFLESEASRRTIENTAQACPHCAVRTEKSSGCNHMSCRCGTHFCFLCGGRLVPSNPYPHFNTPGTYCFQKLFDGLLQNQDGAQVEQDNPYNDIAYHNGFDDDDVLGLDLQLAIMQIAHEHMQ
;
A
#
# COMPACT_ATOMS: atom_id res chain seq x y z
N MET A 1 6.04 23.29 43.86
CA MET A 1 4.83 24.00 43.39
C MET A 1 3.65 23.11 43.75
N SER A 2 2.66 23.61 44.48
CA SER A 2 1.45 22.86 44.81
C SER A 2 0.77 22.40 43.51
N VAL A 3 0.53 21.10 43.38
CA VAL A 3 -0.09 20.52 42.18
C VAL A 3 -1.57 20.90 42.19
N GLU A 4 -1.95 21.85 41.36
CA GLU A 4 -3.35 22.28 41.22
C GLU A 4 -4.13 21.27 40.37
N SER A 5 -5.26 20.78 40.89
CA SER A 5 -6.19 19.96 40.12
C SER A 5 -6.75 20.76 38.95
N THR A 6 -6.69 20.22 37.72
CA THR A 6 -7.24 20.88 36.53
C THR A 6 -8.70 20.50 36.35
N LYS A 7 -9.59 21.49 36.20
CA LYS A 7 -11.02 21.28 35.91
C LYS A 7 -11.23 21.22 34.40
N VAL A 8 -11.76 20.09 33.93
CA VAL A 8 -11.96 19.80 32.50
C VAL A 8 -13.45 19.62 32.22
N LEU A 9 -13.92 20.26 31.15
CA LEU A 9 -15.24 20.05 30.57
C LEU A 9 -15.08 19.26 29.27
N VAL A 10 -15.78 18.14 29.12
CA VAL A 10 -15.80 17.36 27.87
C VAL A 10 -17.21 17.37 27.31
N ILE A 11 -17.36 17.63 26.01
CA ILE A 11 -18.65 17.70 25.33
C ILE A 11 -18.64 16.75 24.12
N GLY A 12 -19.76 16.10 23.86
CA GLY A 12 -19.98 15.35 22.61
C GLY A 12 -20.09 16.28 21.40
N PRO A 13 -20.07 15.74 20.17
CA PRO A 13 -20.20 16.55 18.95
C PRO A 13 -21.53 17.32 18.94
N PRO A 14 -21.58 18.57 18.46
CA PRO A 14 -22.81 19.37 18.40
C PRO A 14 -23.76 18.91 17.27
N SER A 15 -25.06 18.92 17.57
CA SER A 15 -26.17 18.74 16.62
C SER A 15 -26.86 20.07 16.26
N THR A 16 -26.39 21.17 16.83
CA THR A 16 -26.97 22.52 16.73
C THR A 16 -25.85 23.53 16.43
N SER A 17 -26.21 24.80 16.25
CA SER A 17 -25.23 25.87 16.00
C SER A 17 -24.09 25.94 17.01
N ILE A 18 -22.92 26.40 16.53
CA ILE A 18 -21.73 26.63 17.37
C ILE A 18 -21.99 27.73 18.39
N HIS A 19 -22.81 28.72 18.03
CA HIS A 19 -23.23 29.77 18.95
C HIS A 19 -23.88 29.19 20.21
N ALA A 20 -24.83 28.26 20.05
CA ALA A 20 -25.50 27.62 21.18
C ALA A 20 -24.54 26.78 22.04
N LEU A 21 -23.53 26.16 21.41
CA LEU A 21 -22.49 25.43 22.12
C LEU A 21 -21.63 26.38 22.97
N PHE A 22 -21.15 27.48 22.40
CA PHE A 22 -20.31 28.45 23.11
C PHE A 22 -21.06 29.15 24.24
N ASP A 23 -22.34 29.48 24.04
CA ASP A 23 -23.22 29.99 25.10
C ASP A 23 -23.34 28.99 26.26
N LYS A 24 -23.47 27.69 25.94
CA LYS A 24 -23.51 26.65 26.96
C LYS A 24 -22.18 26.54 27.70
N ILE A 25 -21.05 26.56 26.99
CA ILE A 25 -19.73 26.54 27.61
C ILE A 25 -19.56 27.76 28.53
N ALA A 26 -20.04 28.95 28.13
CA ALA A 26 -19.99 30.16 28.95
C ALA A 26 -20.84 30.04 30.22
N ALA A 27 -22.06 29.51 30.09
CA ALA A 27 -22.95 29.27 31.21
C ALA A 27 -22.41 28.22 32.20
N LEU A 28 -21.72 27.18 31.72
CA LEU A 28 -21.11 26.15 32.55
C LEU A 28 -19.82 26.64 33.21
N THR A 29 -18.99 27.37 32.46
CA THR A 29 -17.71 27.89 32.93
C THR A 29 -17.90 28.99 33.97
N SER A 30 -18.86 29.88 33.80
CA SER A 30 -19.19 30.89 34.82
C SER A 30 -19.60 30.29 36.16
N LYS A 31 -20.23 29.09 36.16
CA LYS A 31 -20.64 28.38 37.37
C LYS A 31 -19.55 27.56 38.03
N HIS A 32 -18.71 26.88 37.24
CA HIS A 32 -17.79 25.85 37.76
C HIS A 32 -16.31 26.19 37.59
N ASN A 33 -15.99 27.23 36.82
CA ASN A 33 -14.64 27.73 36.53
C ASN A 33 -13.71 26.66 35.92
N PHE A 34 -14.07 26.17 34.73
CA PHE A 34 -13.27 25.19 33.98
C PHE A 34 -12.00 25.80 33.38
N ASN A 35 -10.91 25.04 33.32
CA ASN A 35 -9.64 25.48 32.75
C ASN A 35 -9.60 25.32 31.22
N LEU A 36 -10.20 24.26 30.69
CA LEU A 36 -10.26 23.95 29.27
C LEU A 36 -11.50 23.12 28.94
N THR A 37 -11.91 23.15 27.67
CA THR A 37 -12.98 22.31 27.13
C THR A 37 -12.43 21.37 26.06
N LEU A 38 -12.86 20.11 26.09
CA LEU A 38 -12.56 19.09 25.09
C LEU A 38 -13.85 18.72 24.34
N VAL A 39 -13.77 18.53 23.02
CA VAL A 39 -14.87 18.03 22.20
C VAL A 39 -14.48 16.68 21.59
N ALA A 40 -15.24 15.64 21.91
CA ALA A 40 -14.96 14.25 21.52
C ALA A 40 -15.50 13.93 20.11
N GLY A 41 -15.01 14.65 19.09
CA GLY A 41 -15.40 14.48 17.70
C GLY A 41 -15.46 15.81 16.94
N ASP A 42 -16.17 15.82 15.82
CA ASP A 42 -16.26 16.97 14.91
C ASP A 42 -16.96 18.17 15.58
N LEU A 43 -16.23 19.28 15.74
CA LEU A 43 -16.78 20.52 16.30
C LEU A 43 -17.73 21.25 15.33
N PHE A 44 -17.44 21.18 14.03
CA PHE A 44 -18.13 21.95 12.98
C PHE A 44 -19.17 21.13 12.20
N GLU A 45 -19.53 19.92 12.65
CA GLU A 45 -20.40 18.99 11.91
C GLU A 45 -21.77 19.58 11.50
N SER A 46 -22.33 20.47 12.33
CA SER A 46 -23.63 21.10 12.10
C SER A 46 -23.55 22.62 11.90
N ALA A 47 -22.34 23.16 11.70
CA ALA A 47 -22.13 24.60 11.52
C ALA A 47 -22.36 25.00 10.06
N ASN A 48 -22.93 26.19 9.84
CA ASN A 48 -23.00 26.78 8.50
C ASN A 48 -21.74 27.61 8.21
N ASP A 49 -21.53 27.96 6.94
CA ASP A 49 -20.34 28.72 6.51
C ASP A 49 -20.21 30.07 7.24
N ASP A 50 -21.33 30.75 7.49
CA ASP A 50 -21.35 32.02 8.23
C ASP A 50 -20.82 31.87 9.68
N GLU A 51 -21.20 30.80 10.39
CA GLU A 51 -20.70 30.51 11.74
C GLU A 51 -19.22 30.11 11.73
N ILE A 52 -18.80 29.34 10.73
CA ILE A 52 -17.39 28.94 10.55
C ILE A 52 -16.55 30.19 10.32
N ASP A 53 -16.96 31.08 9.42
CA ASP A 53 -16.29 32.34 9.13
C ASP A 53 -16.27 33.26 10.35
N ALA A 54 -17.38 33.32 11.11
CA ALA A 54 -17.45 34.08 12.36
C ALA A 54 -16.46 33.59 13.42
N VAL A 55 -16.23 32.28 13.52
CA VAL A 55 -15.19 31.71 14.40
C VAL A 55 -13.79 32.04 13.85
N ILE A 56 -13.56 31.81 12.56
CA ILE A 56 -12.28 32.04 11.89
C ILE A 56 -11.82 33.50 11.99
N ASN A 57 -12.75 34.46 11.82
CA ASN A 57 -12.47 35.90 11.87
C ASN A 57 -12.47 36.47 13.30
N GLY A 58 -12.83 35.66 14.31
CA GLY A 58 -12.83 36.03 15.71
C GLY A 58 -14.03 36.87 16.18
N SER A 59 -15.12 36.93 15.41
CA SER A 59 -16.39 37.54 15.84
C SER A 59 -17.21 36.64 16.77
N LEU A 60 -17.02 35.31 16.69
CA LEU A 60 -17.60 34.31 17.58
C LEU A 60 -16.49 33.50 18.28
N ASN A 61 -16.24 33.78 19.57
CA ASN A 61 -15.16 33.13 20.32
C ASN A 61 -15.69 32.37 21.55
N PRO A 62 -15.08 31.23 21.91
CA PRO A 62 -15.42 30.55 23.15
C PRO A 62 -14.86 31.29 24.38
N PRO A 63 -15.50 31.11 25.55
CA PRO A 63 -15.10 31.77 26.79
C PRO A 63 -13.83 31.18 27.43
N ILE A 64 -13.42 29.98 27.02
CA ILE A 64 -12.21 29.24 27.42
C ILE A 64 -11.67 28.45 26.23
N ASP A 65 -10.45 27.95 26.34
CA ASP A 65 -9.79 27.20 25.28
C ASP A 65 -10.55 25.90 24.99
N VAL A 66 -10.95 25.71 23.74
CA VAL A 66 -11.66 24.54 23.22
C VAL A 66 -10.71 23.73 22.35
N TYR A 67 -10.49 22.47 22.72
CA TYR A 67 -9.74 21.50 21.93
C TYR A 67 -10.69 20.45 21.38
N TYR A 68 -10.59 20.09 20.11
CA TYR A 68 -11.40 19.02 19.51
C TYR A 68 -10.55 18.10 18.64
N THR A 69 -11.04 16.89 18.38
CA THR A 69 -10.38 15.91 17.51
C THR A 69 -11.21 15.64 16.26
N LEU A 70 -10.59 15.07 15.23
CA LEU A 70 -11.27 14.66 14.00
C LEU A 70 -12.28 13.51 14.24
N GLY A 71 -13.44 13.59 13.59
CA GLY A 71 -14.54 12.61 13.66
C GLY A 71 -14.81 11.88 12.33
N ARG A 72 -16.04 11.95 11.81
CA ARG A 72 -16.46 11.26 10.57
C ARG A 72 -16.19 12.08 9.31
N GLN A 73 -16.14 13.39 9.42
CA GLN A 73 -15.98 14.29 8.28
C GLN A 73 -14.56 14.87 8.25
N PRO A 74 -14.00 15.11 7.05
CA PRO A 74 -12.78 15.91 6.93
C PRO A 74 -13.03 17.35 7.43
N PRO A 75 -11.99 18.09 7.86
CA PRO A 75 -12.13 19.49 8.21
C PRO A 75 -12.72 20.31 7.05
N HIS A 76 -13.54 21.30 7.37
CA HIS A 76 -14.08 22.22 6.37
C HIS A 76 -12.96 22.90 5.58
N ALA A 77 -13.16 23.15 4.28
CA ALA A 77 -12.12 23.67 3.39
C ALA A 77 -11.49 24.98 3.90
N SER A 78 -12.29 25.89 4.45
CA SER A 78 -11.82 27.16 5.04
C SER A 78 -10.89 27.00 6.25
N LEU A 79 -10.83 25.80 6.85
CA LEU A 79 -9.96 25.48 7.98
C LEU A 79 -8.61 24.91 7.53
N LEU A 80 -8.53 24.31 6.34
CA LEU A 80 -7.33 23.63 5.84
C LEU A 80 -6.15 24.60 5.72
N ASP A 81 -6.37 25.78 5.14
CA ASP A 81 -5.35 26.83 4.98
C ASP A 81 -4.76 27.28 6.34
N LYS A 82 -5.52 27.21 7.42
CA LYS A 82 -5.05 27.57 8.77
C LYS A 82 -4.31 26.43 9.46
N LEU A 83 -4.76 25.19 9.24
CA LEU A 83 -4.13 23.99 9.81
C LEU A 83 -2.71 23.78 9.24
N ASP A 84 -2.50 24.09 7.96
CA ASP A 84 -1.19 24.00 7.30
C ASP A 84 -0.18 25.06 7.79
N ASN A 85 -0.66 26.16 8.39
CA ASN A 85 0.14 27.32 8.78
C ASN A 85 0.54 27.39 10.27
N GLY A 86 0.11 26.44 11.13
CA GLY A 86 0.66 26.35 12.49
C GLY A 86 -0.14 25.56 13.52
N GLY A 87 0.55 24.64 14.22
CA GLY A 87 0.29 24.21 15.61
C GLY A 87 -1.11 23.67 16.00
N GLY A 88 -2.04 23.52 15.06
CA GLY A 88 -3.43 23.15 15.32
C GLY A 88 -4.34 24.31 15.78
N ALA A 89 -3.90 25.57 15.74
CA ALA A 89 -4.73 26.71 16.15
C ALA A 89 -5.60 27.21 14.99
N ILE A 90 -6.93 27.11 15.12
CA ILE A 90 -7.88 27.50 14.07
C ILE A 90 -8.34 28.94 14.22
N ALA A 91 -8.67 29.32 15.45
CA ALA A 91 -9.17 30.63 15.80
C ALA A 91 -8.72 30.98 17.22
N GLN A 92 -9.06 32.18 17.66
CA GLN A 92 -8.80 32.59 19.03
C GLN A 92 -9.46 31.60 19.99
N ARG A 93 -8.63 30.84 20.73
CA ARG A 93 -9.05 29.85 21.75
C ARG A 93 -9.79 28.62 21.20
N VAL A 94 -9.64 28.33 19.91
CA VAL A 94 -10.13 27.09 19.28
C VAL A 94 -8.95 26.36 18.64
N PHE A 95 -8.71 25.14 19.10
CA PHE A 95 -7.58 24.30 18.70
C PHE A 95 -8.06 22.94 18.22
N MET A 96 -7.57 22.50 17.07
CA MET A 96 -7.77 21.16 16.57
C MET A 96 -6.58 20.28 16.94
N LEU A 97 -6.87 19.16 17.59
CA LEU A 97 -5.94 18.06 17.78
C LEU A 97 -5.97 17.19 16.53
N ALA A 98 -4.81 17.05 15.89
CA ALA A 98 -4.68 16.16 14.73
C ALA A 98 -5.10 14.73 15.09
N LYS A 99 -5.55 13.97 14.09
CA LYS A 99 -6.13 12.64 14.28
C LYS A 99 -5.24 11.65 15.03
N SER A 100 -3.91 11.84 14.99
CA SER A 100 -2.94 11.14 15.83
C SER A 100 -2.01 12.18 16.46
N SER A 101 -2.25 12.53 17.72
CA SER A 101 -1.46 13.55 18.42
C SER A 101 -1.46 13.40 19.94
N VAL A 102 -0.44 13.98 20.58
CA VAL A 102 -0.36 14.10 22.05
C VAL A 102 0.04 15.53 22.42
N LEU A 103 -0.84 16.21 23.15
CA LEU A 103 -0.64 17.55 23.70
C LEU A 103 -0.32 17.46 25.19
N THR A 104 0.64 18.25 25.68
CA THR A 104 0.87 18.44 27.13
C THR A 104 0.54 19.87 27.51
N THR A 105 -0.43 20.05 28.41
CA THR A 105 -0.84 21.38 28.86
C THR A 105 0.20 22.02 29.80
N ARG A 106 0.07 23.33 30.06
CA ARG A 106 0.90 24.03 31.05
C ARG A 106 0.76 23.46 32.47
N SER A 107 -0.38 22.86 32.81
CA SER A 107 -0.58 22.18 34.09
C SER A 107 0.02 20.78 34.15
N GLY A 108 0.65 20.31 33.06
CA GLY A 108 1.26 18.98 32.97
C GLY A 108 0.31 17.88 32.52
N LEU A 109 -0.93 18.20 32.15
CA LEU A 109 -1.93 17.24 31.70
C LEU A 109 -1.60 16.76 30.28
N ARG A 110 -1.45 15.45 30.08
CA ARG A 110 -1.20 14.83 28.76
C ARG A 110 -2.52 14.38 28.13
N ILE A 111 -2.90 15.03 27.04
CA ILE A 111 -4.12 14.78 26.28
C ILE A 111 -3.73 14.19 24.93
N GLY A 112 -4.11 12.95 24.67
CA GLY A 112 -4.00 12.31 23.36
C GLY A 112 -5.28 12.47 22.54
N ALA A 113 -5.13 12.54 21.23
CA ALA A 113 -6.22 12.42 20.27
C ALA A 113 -5.92 11.27 19.30
N PHE A 114 -6.87 10.34 19.22
CA PHE A 114 -6.91 9.26 18.23
C PHE A 114 -8.28 9.30 17.52
N GLY A 115 -8.42 10.30 16.65
CA GLY A 115 -9.65 10.65 15.94
C GLY A 115 -9.82 9.89 14.63
N GLY A 116 -11.04 9.89 14.10
CA GLY A 116 -11.39 9.24 12.83
C GLY A 116 -12.31 8.02 12.94
N VAL A 117 -12.69 7.51 11.76
CA VAL A 117 -13.51 6.32 11.56
C VAL A 117 -12.63 5.21 10.99
N HIS A 118 -12.80 4.00 11.53
CA HIS A 118 -12.17 2.80 11.02
C HIS A 118 -13.13 2.14 10.04
N ASP A 119 -12.74 2.06 8.78
CA ASP A 119 -13.50 1.38 7.74
C ASP A 119 -12.76 0.08 7.38
N THR A 120 -13.39 -1.05 7.67
CA THR A 120 -12.85 -2.39 7.42
C THR A 120 -12.64 -2.67 5.94
N SER A 121 -13.28 -1.92 5.04
CA SER A 121 -13.11 -2.03 3.59
C SER A 121 -11.88 -1.29 3.04
N THR A 122 -11.23 -0.46 3.86
CA THR A 122 -10.09 0.40 3.47
C THR A 122 -8.81 0.08 4.25
N LEU A 123 -8.51 -1.21 4.46
CA LEU A 123 -7.12 -1.66 4.70
C LEU A 123 -6.25 -1.48 3.44
N VAL A 124 -6.34 -0.31 2.81
CA VAL A 124 -5.39 0.21 1.84
C VAL A 124 -4.23 0.74 2.67
N GLU A 125 -3.04 0.20 2.48
CA GLU A 125 -1.78 0.85 2.86
C GLU A 125 -1.63 2.11 1.99
N GLY A 126 -2.37 3.16 2.33
CA GLY A 126 -2.19 4.49 1.76
C GLY A 126 -0.89 5.08 2.29
N ASP A 127 0.08 5.26 1.40
CA ASP A 127 1.45 5.75 1.66
C ASP A 127 1.53 7.23 2.08
N GLN A 128 0.43 7.85 2.51
CA GLN A 128 0.44 9.24 2.97
C GLN A 128 -0.30 9.42 4.29
N HIS A 129 0.40 9.96 5.29
CA HIS A 129 -0.18 10.40 6.56
C HIS A 129 -1.02 11.67 6.33
N ASP A 130 -2.22 11.51 5.75
CA ASP A 130 -3.16 12.61 5.62
C ASP A 130 -3.83 12.87 6.98
N ASN A 131 -3.32 13.87 7.72
CA ASN A 131 -3.86 14.27 9.02
C ASN A 131 -5.29 14.83 8.97
N ASN A 132 -5.75 15.22 7.79
CA ASN A 132 -7.05 15.83 7.56
C ASN A 132 -8.09 14.80 7.10
N SER A 133 -7.68 13.60 6.65
CA SER A 133 -8.59 12.51 6.34
C SER A 133 -9.15 11.84 7.62
N PRO A 134 -10.48 11.63 7.71
CA PRO A 134 -11.11 10.97 8.84
C PRO A 134 -10.82 9.46 8.89
N ALA A 135 -10.18 8.85 7.89
CA ALA A 135 -9.87 7.43 7.89
C ALA A 135 -8.73 7.08 8.87
N ILE A 136 -8.97 6.08 9.73
CA ILE A 136 -7.93 5.46 10.56
C ILE A 136 -7.22 4.39 9.74
N THR A 137 -5.94 4.60 9.44
CA THR A 137 -5.06 3.65 8.74
C THR A 137 -4.05 3.03 9.70
N GLN A 138 -3.35 1.98 9.26
CA GLN A 138 -2.24 1.40 10.02
C GLN A 138 -1.13 2.42 10.29
N THR A 139 -0.86 3.33 9.34
CA THR A 139 0.08 4.45 9.53
C THR A 139 -0.37 5.38 10.66
N THR A 140 -1.67 5.70 10.76
CA THR A 140 -2.20 6.50 11.88
C THR A 140 -1.93 5.82 13.23
N LEU A 141 -2.15 4.51 13.31
CA LEU A 141 -1.88 3.72 14.51
C LEU A 141 -0.38 3.69 14.84
N ASN A 142 0.48 3.41 13.87
CA ASN A 142 1.93 3.38 14.05
C ASN A 142 2.47 4.74 14.52
N SER A 143 2.07 5.85 13.88
CA SER A 143 2.45 7.21 14.31
C SER A 143 1.98 7.52 15.73
N PHE A 144 0.82 6.98 16.15
CA PHE A 144 0.33 7.16 17.52
C PHE A 144 1.14 6.34 18.52
N THR A 145 1.41 5.07 18.22
CA THR A 145 2.15 4.17 19.13
C THR A 145 3.61 4.60 19.30
N GLU A 146 4.19 5.26 18.30
CA GLU A 146 5.51 5.87 18.39
C GLU A 146 5.67 6.88 19.53
N PHE A 147 4.60 7.56 19.99
CA PHE A 147 4.65 8.43 21.17
C PHE A 147 4.93 7.67 22.48
N PHE A 148 4.79 6.35 22.44
CA PHE A 148 4.87 5.44 23.59
C PHE A 148 6.00 4.39 23.44
N ASP A 149 6.75 4.38 22.33
CA ASP A 149 7.88 3.45 22.14
C ASP A 149 9.15 3.95 22.88
N PRO A 150 9.67 3.19 23.85
CA PRO A 150 10.89 3.55 24.57
C PRO A 150 12.16 3.54 23.70
N ARG A 151 12.15 2.99 22.49
CA ARG A 151 13.34 2.83 21.61
C ARG A 151 13.67 4.05 20.74
N ARG A 152 12.81 5.06 20.67
CA ARG A 152 12.95 6.18 19.70
C ARG A 152 14.08 7.18 20.02
N ASN A 153 14.61 7.21 21.25
CA ASN A 153 15.60 8.22 21.66
C ASN A 153 17.05 7.70 21.79
N THR A 154 17.45 6.69 21.00
CA THR A 154 18.84 6.21 20.97
C THR A 154 19.69 6.78 19.83
N SER A 155 19.18 7.72 19.02
CA SER A 155 20.01 8.49 18.10
C SER A 155 20.30 9.87 18.69
N ASP A 156 21.55 10.06 19.09
CA ASP A 156 22.20 11.34 19.45
C ASP A 156 21.88 11.94 20.83
N SER A 157 22.59 11.50 21.87
CA SER A 157 23.38 12.39 22.76
C SER A 157 23.91 11.67 24.00
N SER A 158 25.24 11.74 24.21
CA SER A 158 25.95 11.15 25.35
C SER A 158 25.89 12.01 26.63
N SER A 159 24.79 12.73 26.88
CA SER A 159 24.71 13.70 27.99
C SER A 159 23.85 13.20 29.16
N LEU A 160 24.28 13.49 30.38
CA LEU A 160 23.52 13.25 31.62
C LEU A 160 22.16 13.98 31.64
N ALA A 161 22.02 15.07 30.87
CA ALA A 161 20.76 15.78 30.67
C ALA A 161 19.79 14.98 29.81
N ALA A 162 20.28 14.31 28.75
CA ALA A 162 19.49 13.41 27.92
C ALA A 162 19.07 12.15 28.69
N ALA A 163 19.94 11.60 29.54
CA ALA A 163 19.59 10.48 30.43
C ALA A 163 18.50 10.86 31.46
N ARG A 164 18.52 12.08 32.00
CA ARG A 164 17.44 12.59 32.87
C ARG A 164 16.15 12.88 32.10
N ALA A 165 16.24 13.38 30.87
CA ALA A 165 15.08 13.55 29.99
C ALA A 165 14.45 12.20 29.61
N HIS A 166 15.28 11.17 29.38
CA HIS A 166 14.89 9.79 29.12
C HIS A 166 14.23 9.15 30.36
N ALA A 167 14.80 9.32 31.55
CA ALA A 167 14.18 8.85 32.80
C ALA A 167 12.84 9.57 33.10
N LYS A 168 12.71 10.86 32.74
CA LYS A 168 11.47 11.63 32.86
C LYS A 168 10.43 11.29 31.78
N SER A 169 10.88 10.82 30.61
CA SER A 169 10.01 10.28 29.54
C SER A 169 9.46 8.89 29.91
N LEU A 170 10.28 8.02 30.51
CA LEU A 170 9.85 6.73 31.07
C LEU A 170 8.85 6.87 32.22
N SER A 171 8.99 7.89 33.07
CA SER A 171 8.02 8.16 34.15
C SER A 171 6.70 8.76 33.67
N ASN A 172 6.66 9.32 32.46
CA ASN A 172 5.53 10.06 31.90
C ASN A 172 4.94 9.39 30.64
N ALA A 173 5.19 8.10 30.40
CA ALA A 173 4.81 7.44 29.14
C ALA A 173 3.28 7.48 28.88
N ASN A 174 2.46 7.33 29.91
CA ASN A 174 1.00 7.17 29.75
C ASN A 174 0.24 8.49 29.61
N LEU A 175 -1.01 8.42 29.13
CA LEU A 175 -1.89 9.58 28.95
C LEU A 175 -2.81 9.83 30.15
N ASP A 176 -3.20 11.08 30.36
CA ASP A 176 -4.26 11.44 31.30
C ASP A 176 -5.63 11.32 30.65
N ILE A 177 -5.79 11.90 29.46
CA ILE A 177 -7.04 11.88 28.70
C ILE A 177 -6.75 11.44 27.27
N LEU A 178 -7.57 10.54 26.73
CA LEU A 178 -7.57 10.17 25.32
C LEU A 178 -8.94 10.50 24.72
N LEU A 179 -8.95 11.32 23.67
CA LEU A 179 -10.13 11.59 22.86
C LEU A 179 -10.16 10.64 21.67
N THR A 180 -11.28 9.95 21.48
CA THR A 180 -11.52 9.08 20.32
C THR A 180 -12.85 9.43 19.67
N HIS A 181 -12.96 9.20 18.37
CA HIS A 181 -14.29 9.29 17.73
C HIS A 181 -15.05 7.97 17.90
N SER A 182 -14.46 6.85 17.48
CA SER A 182 -15.03 5.51 17.62
C SER A 182 -14.79 4.90 19.00
N TRP A 183 -15.65 3.96 19.40
CA TRP A 183 -15.44 3.15 20.61
C TRP A 183 -14.28 2.17 20.38
N PRO A 184 -13.52 1.78 21.42
CA PRO A 184 -12.66 0.60 21.34
C PRO A 184 -13.51 -0.66 21.15
N SER A 185 -13.07 -1.59 20.29
CA SER A 185 -13.62 -2.95 20.25
C SER A 185 -13.54 -3.59 21.64
N SER A 186 -14.56 -4.38 21.97
CA SER A 186 -14.69 -5.10 23.24
C SER A 186 -14.88 -4.21 24.48
N ILE A 187 -14.99 -2.87 24.36
CA ILE A 187 -15.12 -1.98 25.53
C ILE A 187 -16.37 -2.26 26.38
N THR A 188 -17.36 -2.92 25.81
CA THR A 188 -18.61 -3.34 26.46
C THR A 188 -18.49 -4.63 27.27
N LEU A 189 -17.42 -5.42 27.07
CA LEU A 189 -17.21 -6.67 27.79
C LEU A 189 -16.90 -6.41 29.27
N LEU A 190 -17.21 -7.39 30.12
CA LEU A 190 -16.98 -7.35 31.57
C LEU A 190 -17.69 -6.18 32.29
N SER A 191 -18.60 -5.47 31.62
CA SER A 191 -19.35 -4.34 32.15
C SER A 191 -20.72 -4.81 32.64
N ASN A 192 -21.08 -4.47 33.87
CA ASN A 192 -22.40 -4.75 34.42
C ASN A 192 -23.43 -3.66 34.07
N LYS A 193 -22.99 -2.58 33.41
CA LYS A 193 -23.88 -1.55 32.87
C LYS A 193 -24.70 -2.08 31.69
N PRO A 194 -26.01 -1.79 31.64
CA PRO A 194 -26.84 -2.14 30.49
C PRO A 194 -26.29 -1.48 29.23
N LEU A 195 -26.27 -2.24 28.13
CA LEU A 195 -25.82 -1.75 26.85
C LEU A 195 -26.78 -0.66 26.33
N PRO A 196 -26.27 0.39 25.68
CA PRO A 196 -27.12 1.37 25.02
C PRO A 196 -27.89 0.70 23.87
N ASN A 197 -29.17 1.06 23.72
CA ASN A 197 -29.98 0.62 22.60
C ASN A 197 -29.60 1.43 21.33
N LEU A 198 -28.59 0.95 20.61
CA LEU A 198 -28.17 1.53 19.33
C LEU A 198 -29.12 0.98 18.25
N ALA A 199 -29.99 1.84 17.71
CA ALA A 199 -31.07 1.45 16.78
C ALA A 199 -30.60 0.97 15.38
N ALA A 200 -29.35 0.54 15.23
CA ALA A 200 -28.80 -0.04 14.01
C ALA A 200 -27.54 -0.89 14.33
N HIS A 201 -27.65 -2.21 14.18
CA HIS A 201 -26.55 -3.21 14.08
C HIS A 201 -25.78 -3.59 15.39
N PRO A 202 -24.74 -4.44 15.29
CA PRO A 202 -24.63 -5.92 15.35
C PRO A 202 -24.34 -6.43 16.80
N PRO A 203 -24.03 -7.72 17.08
CA PRO A 203 -23.72 -8.18 18.44
C PRO A 203 -22.56 -7.41 19.10
N ALA A 204 -22.60 -7.23 20.43
CA ALA A 204 -21.78 -6.28 21.21
C ALA A 204 -20.25 -6.34 21.00
N HIS A 205 -19.69 -7.45 20.50
CA HIS A 205 -18.27 -7.63 20.18
C HIS A 205 -17.84 -6.94 18.87
N SER A 206 -18.80 -6.67 17.97
CA SER A 206 -18.59 -5.93 16.72
C SER A 206 -18.62 -4.41 16.92
N TRP A 207 -18.88 -3.95 18.14
CA TRP A 207 -18.95 -2.52 18.46
C TRP A 207 -17.55 -1.98 18.69
N GLY A 208 -17.15 -1.01 17.87
CA GLY A 208 -15.90 -0.28 18.02
C GLY A 208 -14.82 -0.67 17.02
N SER A 209 -13.65 -0.06 17.17
CA SER A 209 -12.51 -0.19 16.27
C SER A 209 -11.34 -0.88 16.97
N SER A 210 -10.76 -1.88 16.29
CA SER A 210 -9.57 -2.60 16.74
C SER A 210 -8.33 -1.70 16.80
N ALA A 211 -8.23 -0.72 15.89
CA ALA A 211 -7.19 0.30 15.91
C ALA A 211 -7.31 1.21 17.16
N VAL A 212 -8.54 1.61 17.52
CA VAL A 212 -8.79 2.36 18.76
C VAL A 212 -8.48 1.49 19.99
N THR A 213 -8.84 0.21 19.98
CA THR A 213 -8.46 -0.75 21.04
C THR A 213 -6.96 -0.83 21.23
N SER A 214 -6.21 -0.89 20.13
CA SER A 214 -4.75 -0.88 20.16
C SER A 214 -4.22 0.43 20.75
N ALA A 215 -4.72 1.59 20.30
CA ALA A 215 -4.31 2.90 20.81
C ALA A 215 -4.55 3.06 22.32
N VAL A 216 -5.71 2.61 22.83
CA VAL A 216 -6.01 2.63 24.29
C VAL A 216 -5.08 1.68 25.04
N SER A 217 -4.81 0.49 24.50
CA SER A 217 -3.96 -0.52 25.13
C SER A 217 -2.49 -0.09 25.20
N TYR A 218 -1.97 0.61 24.17
CA TYR A 218 -0.62 1.16 24.17
C TYR A 218 -0.46 2.36 25.11
N SER A 219 -1.45 3.26 25.15
CA SER A 219 -1.33 4.53 25.88
C SER A 219 -1.81 4.48 27.34
N THR A 220 -2.57 3.45 27.72
CA THR A 220 -3.20 3.23 29.04
C THR A 220 -3.69 4.52 29.73
N PRO A 221 -4.62 5.25 29.10
CA PRO A 221 -5.06 6.57 29.54
C PRO A 221 -5.86 6.51 30.85
N LYS A 222 -5.92 7.58 31.63
CA LYS A 222 -6.80 7.64 32.83
C LYS A 222 -8.28 7.76 32.45
N TYR A 223 -8.56 8.57 31.42
CA TYR A 223 -9.90 8.74 30.86
C TYR A 223 -9.86 8.56 29.34
N VAL A 224 -10.85 7.85 28.80
CA VAL A 224 -11.14 7.75 27.37
C VAL A 224 -12.51 8.36 27.14
N PHE A 225 -12.59 9.38 26.29
CA PHE A 225 -13.86 9.99 25.89
C PHE A 225 -14.13 9.71 24.42
N SER A 226 -15.33 9.23 24.13
CA SER A 226 -15.79 8.95 22.77
C SER A 226 -17.12 9.64 22.47
N GLY A 227 -17.28 10.20 21.27
CA GLY A 227 -18.52 10.88 20.86
C GLY A 227 -19.15 10.38 19.57
N GLY A 228 -18.52 9.44 18.86
CA GLY A 228 -18.95 9.04 17.52
C GLY A 228 -20.23 8.22 17.44
N GLN A 229 -20.62 7.55 18.53
CA GLN A 229 -21.90 6.83 18.59
C GLN A 229 -23.07 7.69 19.04
N ARG A 230 -22.81 8.96 19.40
CA ARG A 230 -23.84 9.94 19.78
C ARG A 230 -24.76 9.49 20.91
N VAL A 231 -24.34 8.49 21.69
CA VAL A 231 -25.09 7.94 22.82
C VAL A 231 -24.26 8.03 24.10
N PHE A 232 -24.91 8.46 25.18
CA PHE A 232 -24.29 8.46 26.50
C PHE A 232 -24.17 7.04 27.05
N TRP A 233 -22.97 6.63 27.41
CA TRP A 233 -22.71 5.38 28.11
C TRP A 233 -21.43 5.48 28.93
N GLU A 234 -21.48 5.11 30.20
CA GLU A 234 -20.34 5.15 31.13
C GLU A 234 -20.27 3.81 31.84
N ARG A 235 -19.15 3.11 31.68
CA ARG A 235 -18.90 1.82 32.33
C ARG A 235 -18.05 1.97 33.60
N GLU A 236 -18.02 0.91 34.39
CA GLU A 236 -17.09 0.80 35.51
C GLU A 236 -15.63 0.98 35.03
N PRO A 237 -14.75 1.57 35.85
CA PRO A 237 -13.33 1.62 35.54
C PRO A 237 -12.76 0.21 35.31
N PHE A 238 -11.71 0.10 34.51
CA PHE A 238 -11.02 -1.18 34.31
C PHE A 238 -9.53 -1.07 34.53
N VAL A 239 -8.91 -2.15 35.02
CA VAL A 239 -7.48 -2.20 35.32
C VAL A 239 -6.74 -2.90 34.20
N SER A 240 -5.80 -2.19 33.58
CA SER A 240 -4.91 -2.72 32.55
C SER A 240 -3.84 -3.64 33.18
N PRO A 241 -3.21 -4.56 32.42
CA PRO A 241 -2.18 -5.48 32.95
C PRO A 241 -0.99 -4.78 33.64
N ASN A 242 -0.72 -3.51 33.31
CA ASN A 242 0.29 -2.69 33.96
C ASN A 242 -0.15 -2.11 35.33
N GLY A 243 -1.33 -2.47 35.83
CA GLY A 243 -1.89 -2.03 37.11
C GLY A 243 -2.58 -0.67 37.07
N LEU A 244 -2.67 -0.01 35.91
CA LEU A 244 -3.30 1.32 35.78
C LEU A 244 -4.79 1.20 35.48
N SER A 245 -5.59 2.02 36.18
CA SER A 245 -7.04 2.10 35.94
C SER A 245 -7.38 3.08 34.81
N THR A 246 -8.33 2.70 33.96
CA THR A 246 -8.87 3.49 32.86
C THR A 246 -10.38 3.64 33.00
N ARG A 247 -10.91 4.85 32.78
CA ARG A 247 -12.36 5.14 32.73
C ARG A 247 -12.80 5.42 31.30
N PHE A 248 -13.82 4.72 30.82
CA PHE A 248 -14.37 4.94 29.48
C PHE A 248 -15.76 5.61 29.57
N ILE A 249 -15.91 6.73 28.86
CA ILE A 249 -17.15 7.50 28.81
C ILE A 249 -17.48 7.83 27.34
N SER A 250 -18.61 7.35 26.87
CA SER A 250 -19.25 7.79 25.64
C SER A 250 -20.22 8.93 25.92
N LEU A 251 -20.20 9.97 25.09
CA LEU A 251 -21.03 11.15 25.22
C LEU A 251 -22.13 11.18 24.15
N GLY A 252 -23.33 11.60 24.57
CA GLY A 252 -24.42 11.90 23.65
C GLY A 252 -24.14 13.15 22.81
N GLN A 253 -24.82 13.30 21.68
CA GLN A 253 -24.70 14.49 20.84
C GLN A 253 -25.16 15.76 21.61
N PHE A 254 -24.43 16.86 21.53
CA PHE A 254 -24.86 18.12 22.14
C PHE A 254 -26.05 18.71 21.38
N GLY A 255 -27.12 19.07 22.08
CA GLY A 255 -28.38 19.50 21.46
C GLY A 255 -29.35 18.35 21.12
N ASN A 256 -29.05 17.11 21.54
CA ASN A 256 -29.93 15.97 21.30
C ASN A 256 -31.35 16.16 21.89
N THR A 257 -32.35 15.66 21.17
CA THR A 257 -33.77 15.71 21.58
C THR A 257 -34.11 14.74 22.70
N GLN A 258 -33.33 13.67 22.86
CA GLN A 258 -33.54 12.60 23.85
C GLN A 258 -33.06 12.98 25.26
N LYS A 259 -32.56 14.20 25.48
CA LYS A 259 -31.97 14.70 26.75
C LYS A 259 -30.89 13.78 27.33
N GLN A 260 -30.21 13.00 26.50
CA GLN A 260 -29.06 12.22 26.92
C GLN A 260 -27.91 13.13 27.37
N ARG A 261 -27.08 12.65 28.30
CA ARG A 261 -25.94 13.41 28.82
C ARG A 261 -24.91 13.63 27.71
N SER A 262 -24.81 14.88 27.26
CA SER A 262 -23.92 15.31 26.18
C SER A 262 -22.63 15.98 26.64
N PHE A 263 -22.44 16.14 27.95
CA PHE A 263 -21.23 16.71 28.53
C PHE A 263 -20.86 16.01 29.85
N TYR A 264 -19.58 16.04 30.17
CA TYR A 264 -19.00 15.49 31.40
C TYR A 264 -18.02 16.49 31.99
N ALA A 265 -18.16 16.77 33.28
CA ALA A 265 -17.37 17.76 34.00
C ALA A 265 -16.64 17.08 35.16
N PHE A 266 -15.32 17.25 35.26
CA PHE A 266 -14.52 16.61 36.30
C PHE A 266 -13.24 17.39 36.60
N SER A 267 -12.59 17.04 37.72
CA SER A 267 -11.27 17.54 38.09
C SER A 267 -10.25 16.41 37.97
N ILE A 268 -9.09 16.67 37.38
CA ILE A 268 -8.05 15.69 37.16
C ILE A 268 -6.70 16.20 37.66
N THR A 269 -5.93 15.29 38.25
CA THR A 269 -4.52 15.50 38.60
C THR A 269 -3.68 14.65 37.63
N PRO A 270 -2.65 15.23 36.98
CA PRO A 270 -1.82 14.49 36.04
C PRO A 270 -1.16 13.25 36.64
N ARG A 271 -1.02 12.18 35.84
CA ARG A 271 -0.35 10.92 36.21
C ARG A 271 1.10 11.20 36.66
N GLY A 272 1.58 10.44 37.65
CA GLY A 272 2.93 10.58 38.21
C GLY A 272 3.07 11.62 39.33
N HIS A 273 2.06 12.46 39.58
CA HIS A 273 2.06 13.44 40.68
C HIS A 273 1.45 12.94 42.00
N SER A 274 0.74 11.81 41.99
CA SER A 274 0.20 11.14 43.18
C SER A 274 0.16 9.64 42.98
N LYS A 275 0.20 8.86 44.09
CA LYS A 275 -0.07 7.42 44.04
C LYS A 275 -1.52 7.23 43.59
N GLU A 276 -1.73 6.41 42.57
CA GLU A 276 -3.06 6.21 41.99
C GLU A 276 -3.68 4.96 42.62
N ASP A 277 -4.72 5.15 43.42
CA ASP A 277 -5.48 4.04 44.00
C ASP A 277 -6.47 3.51 42.97
N VAL A 278 -6.59 2.19 42.88
CA VAL A 278 -7.57 1.52 42.01
C VAL A 278 -8.97 1.87 42.51
N PRO A 279 -9.85 2.46 41.67
CA PRO A 279 -11.20 2.78 42.10
C PRO A 279 -11.98 1.54 42.56
N PRO A 280 -12.87 1.66 43.56
CA PRO A 280 -13.74 0.56 43.96
C PRO A 280 -14.66 0.14 42.79
N ALA A 281 -14.99 -1.15 42.72
CA ALA A 281 -15.75 -1.76 41.62
C ALA A 281 -15.06 -1.66 40.24
N SER A 282 -13.72 -1.60 40.19
CA SER A 282 -12.99 -1.72 38.93
C SER A 282 -13.05 -3.16 38.41
N THR A 283 -13.26 -3.30 37.10
CA THR A 283 -13.28 -4.58 36.38
C THR A 283 -11.89 -4.90 35.84
N SER A 284 -11.65 -6.15 35.42
CA SER A 284 -10.49 -6.49 34.60
C SER A 284 -10.56 -5.75 33.25
N SER A 285 -9.40 -5.44 32.65
CA SER A 285 -9.37 -4.82 31.32
C SER A 285 -10.13 -5.66 30.29
N PRO A 286 -11.14 -5.10 29.60
CA PRO A 286 -11.82 -5.79 28.50
C PRO A 286 -11.02 -5.72 27.20
N LEU A 287 -9.89 -5.00 27.19
CA LEU A 287 -9.01 -4.84 26.03
C LEU A 287 -7.88 -5.88 26.09
N PRO A 288 -7.47 -6.45 24.94
CA PRO A 288 -6.44 -7.47 24.87
C PRO A 288 -5.09 -6.96 25.39
N ALA A 289 -4.37 -7.82 26.11
CA ALA A 289 -3.01 -7.51 26.55
C ALA A 289 -2.07 -7.52 25.34
N LEU A 290 -1.39 -6.40 25.08
CA LEU A 290 -0.38 -6.33 24.03
C LEU A 290 0.87 -7.11 24.48
N THR A 291 1.04 -8.33 23.99
CA THR A 291 2.30 -9.05 24.12
C THR A 291 3.35 -8.32 23.28
N GLN A 292 4.36 -7.74 23.93
CA GLN A 292 5.55 -7.32 23.19
C GLN A 292 6.16 -8.57 22.57
N VAL A 293 6.02 -8.71 21.25
CA VAL A 293 6.68 -9.75 20.46
C VAL A 293 8.19 -9.56 20.60
N GLN A 294 8.79 -10.20 21.60
CA GLN A 294 10.20 -10.47 21.60
C GLN A 294 10.44 -11.51 20.51
N LYS A 295 10.90 -11.02 19.36
CA LYS A 295 11.36 -11.81 18.23
C LYS A 295 12.47 -12.76 18.75
N ARG A 296 12.12 -14.01 19.05
CA ARG A 296 13.10 -15.06 19.33
C ARG A 296 13.86 -15.34 18.03
N SER A 297 15.17 -15.27 18.10
CA SER A 297 16.08 -15.69 17.04
C SER A 297 15.90 -17.18 16.79
N ALA A 298 15.72 -17.55 15.51
CA ALA A 298 15.69 -18.93 15.07
C ALA A 298 17.12 -19.47 15.00
N GLU A 299 17.44 -20.45 15.83
CA GLU A 299 18.55 -21.38 15.66
C GLU A 299 18.28 -22.63 16.53
N GLU A 300 18.66 -23.79 16.00
CA GLU A 300 18.60 -25.15 16.57
C GLU A 300 17.38 -26.04 16.24
N GLU A 301 17.44 -26.65 15.04
CA GLU A 301 16.90 -27.98 14.75
C GLU A 301 17.81 -29.09 15.33
N GLY A 302 17.20 -30.20 15.76
CA GLY A 302 17.81 -31.53 15.64
C GLY A 302 17.91 -32.36 16.92
N LYS A 303 17.01 -33.36 17.07
CA LYS A 303 17.36 -34.79 17.29
C LYS A 303 16.12 -35.67 17.49
N GLU A 304 16.01 -36.69 16.65
CA GLU A 304 15.19 -37.88 16.86
C GLU A 304 15.78 -38.81 17.93
N SER A 305 14.89 -39.54 18.62
CA SER A 305 14.93 -40.99 18.87
C SER A 305 14.52 -41.39 20.31
N GLY A 306 13.73 -42.47 20.41
CA GLY A 306 13.79 -43.38 21.57
C GLY A 306 12.47 -43.63 22.31
N ASN A 307 11.76 -44.69 21.90
CA ASN A 307 10.73 -45.38 22.69
C ASN A 307 11.26 -45.87 24.05
N SER A 308 10.45 -45.75 25.12
CA SER A 308 10.23 -46.86 26.08
C SER A 308 9.08 -46.58 27.07
N TYR A 309 8.19 -47.57 27.16
CA TYR A 309 7.09 -47.77 28.11
C TYR A 309 7.51 -47.65 29.59
N ILE A 310 6.56 -47.23 30.47
CA ILE A 310 6.02 -48.05 31.59
C ILE A 310 4.86 -47.30 32.28
N PHE A 311 3.64 -47.81 32.06
CA PHE A 311 2.51 -47.76 32.98
C PHE A 311 2.75 -48.82 34.06
N ALA A 312 2.89 -48.44 35.33
CA ALA A 312 2.59 -49.27 36.51
C ALA A 312 2.91 -48.51 37.81
N GLN A 313 1.88 -48.12 38.56
CA GLN A 313 1.73 -48.44 39.99
C GLN A 313 0.54 -47.70 40.58
N GLN A 314 -0.56 -48.42 40.79
CA GLN A 314 -1.18 -48.56 42.11
C GLN A 314 -2.29 -49.62 42.02
N ALA A 315 -1.87 -50.88 42.23
CA ALA A 315 -2.71 -51.92 42.77
C ALA A 315 -1.97 -52.50 43.98
N SER A 316 -2.76 -52.93 44.98
CA SER A 316 -2.43 -53.73 46.15
C SER A 316 -1.60 -53.11 47.29
N ALA A 317 -2.32 -52.83 48.39
CA ALA A 317 -1.84 -52.99 49.75
C ALA A 317 -1.90 -54.48 50.11
N TYR A 318 -0.77 -55.09 50.47
CA TYR A 318 -0.62 -56.15 51.47
C TYR A 318 0.87 -56.30 51.82
N ASP A 319 1.12 -56.21 53.12
CA ASP A 319 2.20 -56.85 53.88
C ASP A 319 3.63 -56.28 53.93
N GLU A 320 4.25 -56.61 55.06
CA GLU A 320 5.22 -55.94 55.92
C GLU A 320 6.64 -55.63 55.39
N GLY A 321 7.28 -54.67 56.09
CA GLY A 321 8.69 -54.83 56.45
C GLY A 321 9.67 -53.76 55.97
N SER A 322 10.06 -52.89 56.90
CA SER A 322 11.42 -52.35 57.06
C SER A 322 11.91 -51.17 56.18
N LYS A 323 12.23 -50.10 56.93
CA LYS A 323 13.32 -49.09 56.80
C LYS A 323 13.03 -47.76 56.07
N ARG A 324 12.79 -46.77 56.95
CA ARG A 324 12.97 -45.32 56.79
C ARG A 324 14.14 -44.94 55.88
N GLY A 325 13.85 -44.19 54.83
CA GLY A 325 14.77 -43.29 54.14
C GLY A 325 14.05 -41.97 53.84
N LYS A 326 14.46 -40.88 54.49
CA LYS A 326 13.96 -39.51 54.23
C LYS A 326 14.17 -39.17 52.74
N LYS A 327 13.10 -38.90 51.99
CA LYS A 327 13.17 -38.23 50.68
C LYS A 327 12.36 -36.94 50.72
N ASN A 328 13.03 -35.87 50.30
CA ASN A 328 12.51 -34.53 50.13
C ASN A 328 11.21 -34.54 49.30
N LYS A 329 10.21 -33.78 49.74
CA LYS A 329 9.01 -33.45 48.96
C LYS A 329 9.45 -32.73 47.68
N ARG A 330 9.42 -33.45 46.56
CA ARG A 330 9.38 -32.83 45.21
C ARG A 330 8.02 -32.13 45.07
N HIS A 331 8.03 -30.85 44.71
CA HIS A 331 6.87 -30.21 44.08
C HIS A 331 6.48 -31.05 42.85
N GLN A 332 5.23 -31.54 42.80
CA GLN A 332 4.67 -32.21 41.63
C GLN A 332 4.25 -31.15 40.61
N GLY A 333 4.73 -31.22 39.36
CA GLY A 333 4.43 -30.28 38.27
C GLY A 333 3.09 -30.55 37.56
N GLU A 334 2.67 -29.60 36.72
CA GLU A 334 1.47 -29.62 35.87
C GLU A 334 1.53 -30.68 34.75
N ILE A 335 0.36 -31.09 34.22
CA ILE A 335 0.24 -32.04 33.10
C ILE A 335 0.70 -31.35 31.81
N SER A 336 1.65 -31.93 31.09
CA SER A 336 2.07 -31.41 29.78
C SER A 336 1.01 -31.68 28.70
N GLN A 337 1.05 -30.90 27.62
CA GLN A 337 0.10 -31.03 26.50
C GLN A 337 0.10 -32.44 25.88
N ASP A 338 1.23 -33.14 25.91
CA ASP A 338 1.42 -34.50 25.41
C ASP A 338 0.81 -35.59 26.33
N GLU A 339 0.56 -35.26 27.60
CA GLU A 339 -0.08 -36.13 28.59
C GLU A 339 -1.60 -35.89 28.70
N CYS A 340 -2.11 -34.81 28.09
CA CYS A 340 -3.50 -34.40 28.19
C CYS A 340 -4.42 -35.18 27.24
N TRP A 341 -5.50 -35.76 27.78
CA TRP A 341 -6.44 -36.60 27.02
C TRP A 341 -7.34 -35.84 26.04
N PHE A 342 -7.38 -34.51 26.15
CA PHE A 342 -8.27 -33.65 25.36
C PHE A 342 -7.50 -32.74 24.38
N CYS A 343 -6.16 -32.71 24.42
CA CYS A 343 -5.41 -31.90 23.46
C CYS A 343 -5.34 -32.62 22.11
N LEU A 344 -5.78 -31.97 21.04
CA LEU A 344 -5.72 -32.53 19.68
C LEU A 344 -4.29 -32.82 19.20
N SER A 345 -3.30 -32.12 19.76
CA SER A 345 -1.87 -32.36 19.55
C SER A 345 -1.38 -33.67 20.17
N ASN A 346 -2.11 -34.25 21.14
CA ASN A 346 -1.77 -35.53 21.72
C ASN A 346 -2.11 -36.67 20.74
N PRO A 347 -1.14 -37.47 20.27
CA PRO A 347 -1.40 -38.56 19.34
C PRO A 347 -2.32 -39.66 19.91
N ARG A 348 -2.51 -39.71 21.24
CA ARG A 348 -3.41 -40.66 21.93
C ARG A 348 -4.84 -40.15 22.14
N VAL A 349 -5.18 -38.95 21.65
CA VAL A 349 -6.56 -38.43 21.70
C VAL A 349 -7.50 -39.32 20.88
N THR A 350 -8.70 -39.58 21.39
CA THR A 350 -9.67 -40.45 20.72
C THR A 350 -10.46 -39.72 19.64
N LYS A 351 -9.85 -39.67 18.45
CA LYS A 351 -10.34 -38.91 17.29
C LYS A 351 -11.69 -39.41 16.76
N HIS A 352 -12.01 -40.69 16.91
CA HIS A 352 -13.26 -41.27 16.39
C HIS A 352 -14.52 -40.71 17.08
N LEU A 353 -14.38 -40.21 18.31
CA LEU A 353 -15.46 -39.57 19.06
C LEU A 353 -15.65 -38.08 18.74
N ILE A 354 -14.80 -37.48 17.90
CA ILE A 354 -14.93 -36.06 17.52
C ILE A 354 -16.12 -35.93 16.58
N VAL A 355 -17.06 -35.07 16.93
CA VAL A 355 -18.28 -34.81 16.16
C VAL A 355 -18.04 -33.69 15.17
N SER A 356 -17.55 -32.55 15.66
CA SER A 356 -17.33 -31.33 14.88
C SER A 356 -16.15 -30.54 15.46
N ILE A 357 -15.42 -29.81 14.61
CA ILE A 357 -14.27 -28.98 15.00
C ILE A 357 -14.55 -27.57 14.51
N GLY A 358 -14.49 -26.60 15.42
CA GLY A 358 -14.57 -25.18 15.13
C GLY A 358 -13.21 -24.48 15.17
N GLU A 359 -13.21 -23.16 15.32
CA GLU A 359 -12.00 -22.32 15.30
C GLU A 359 -11.24 -22.35 16.62
N GLU A 360 -11.94 -22.31 17.75
CA GLU A 360 -11.36 -22.28 19.10
C GLU A 360 -11.81 -23.44 19.99
N CYS A 361 -12.91 -24.12 19.64
CA CYS A 361 -13.51 -25.24 20.35
C CYS A 361 -13.85 -26.38 19.41
N TYR A 362 -13.92 -27.60 19.95
CA TYR A 362 -14.44 -28.76 19.25
C TYR A 362 -15.46 -29.52 20.10
N ILE A 363 -16.38 -30.20 19.43
CA ILE A 363 -17.40 -31.05 20.06
C ILE A 363 -16.99 -32.51 19.91
N THR A 364 -17.03 -33.25 21.01
CA THR A 364 -16.74 -34.68 21.02
C THR A 364 -17.64 -35.42 22.00
N LEU A 365 -17.95 -36.68 21.72
CA LEU A 365 -18.65 -37.55 22.65
C LEU A 365 -17.66 -38.07 23.71
N PRO A 366 -18.05 -38.19 24.99
CA PRO A 366 -17.24 -38.85 26.01
C PRO A 366 -17.30 -40.37 25.83
N LYS A 367 -16.17 -41.06 26.05
CA LYS A 367 -16.04 -42.54 26.04
C LYS A 367 -17.10 -43.29 26.87
N GLY A 368 -17.54 -42.67 27.96
CA GLY A 368 -18.62 -43.18 28.80
C GLY A 368 -19.75 -42.18 28.85
N GLN A 369 -20.59 -42.13 27.81
CA GLN A 369 -21.74 -41.22 27.78
C GLN A 369 -22.65 -41.44 28.99
N LEU A 370 -23.28 -40.38 29.50
CA LEU A 370 -24.23 -40.46 30.61
C LEU A 370 -25.60 -40.92 30.13
N ILE A 371 -26.02 -40.46 28.95
CA ILE A 371 -27.23 -40.94 28.27
C ILE A 371 -26.90 -42.22 27.53
N ASP A 372 -27.78 -43.22 27.63
CA ASP A 372 -27.63 -44.47 26.89
C ASP A 372 -28.13 -44.22 25.46
N PRO A 373 -27.26 -44.36 24.42
CA PRO A 373 -27.67 -44.17 23.04
C PRO A 373 -28.83 -45.06 22.61
N ALA A 374 -29.01 -46.24 23.24
CA ALA A 374 -30.09 -47.16 22.92
C ALA A 374 -31.47 -46.68 23.42
N THR A 375 -31.51 -45.83 24.46
CA THR A 375 -32.76 -45.35 25.07
C THR A 375 -33.02 -43.87 24.81
N SER A 376 -32.05 -43.14 24.24
CA SER A 376 -32.17 -41.72 23.95
C SER A 376 -33.08 -41.44 22.75
N ALA A 377 -33.88 -40.38 22.84
CA ALA A 377 -34.58 -39.83 21.67
C ALA A 377 -33.61 -39.10 20.71
N VAL A 378 -32.47 -38.63 21.23
CA VAL A 378 -31.43 -37.97 20.43
C VAL A 378 -30.51 -39.06 19.83
N PRO A 379 -30.38 -39.15 18.49
CA PRO A 379 -29.52 -40.13 17.84
C PRO A 379 -28.08 -40.08 18.37
N GLY A 380 -27.47 -41.24 18.64
CA GLY A 380 -26.13 -41.32 19.24
C GLY A 380 -26.05 -40.91 20.72
N GLY A 381 -27.19 -40.74 21.41
CA GLY A 381 -27.26 -40.41 22.84
C GLY A 381 -27.17 -38.91 23.13
N GLY A 382 -26.34 -38.20 22.39
CA GLY A 382 -26.25 -36.74 22.41
C GLY A 382 -25.58 -36.12 23.63
N HIS A 383 -25.00 -36.91 24.55
CA HIS A 383 -24.18 -36.36 25.63
C HIS A 383 -22.80 -35.96 25.09
N VAL A 384 -22.51 -34.67 24.97
CA VAL A 384 -21.28 -34.19 24.34
C VAL A 384 -20.43 -33.34 25.27
N LEU A 385 -19.14 -33.24 24.94
CA LEU A 385 -18.18 -32.34 25.53
C LEU A 385 -17.87 -31.23 24.53
N ILE A 386 -17.94 -29.98 24.98
CA ILE A 386 -17.42 -28.82 24.26
C ILE A 386 -16.09 -28.45 24.89
N ILE A 387 -15.02 -28.53 24.12
CA ILE A 387 -13.64 -28.46 24.62
C ILE A 387 -12.88 -27.38 23.83
N PRO A 388 -12.26 -26.40 24.49
CA PRO A 388 -11.32 -25.50 23.83
C PRO A 388 -10.17 -26.27 23.17
N ILE A 389 -9.64 -25.77 22.06
CA ILE A 389 -8.48 -26.38 21.41
C ILE A 389 -7.22 -26.09 22.22
N SER A 390 -7.13 -24.89 22.80
CA SER A 390 -6.01 -24.46 23.63
C SER A 390 -6.08 -25.04 25.05
N HIS A 391 -4.97 -25.60 25.54
CA HIS A 391 -4.92 -26.24 26.87
C HIS A 391 -4.98 -25.21 28.00
N TYR A 392 -6.12 -25.16 28.70
CA TYR A 392 -6.28 -24.40 29.93
C TYR A 392 -7.02 -25.23 31.00
N PRO A 393 -6.70 -25.07 32.29
CA PRO A 393 -7.30 -25.86 33.36
C PRO A 393 -8.79 -25.59 33.59
N ASN A 394 -9.26 -24.38 33.29
CA ASN A 394 -10.65 -23.97 33.36
C ASN A 394 -10.92 -22.74 32.46
N LEU A 395 -12.18 -22.43 32.19
CA LEU A 395 -12.55 -21.33 31.28
C LEU A 395 -12.20 -19.93 31.82
N PHE A 396 -12.04 -19.78 33.14
CA PHE A 396 -11.67 -18.49 33.77
C PHE A 396 -10.15 -18.26 33.78
N SER A 397 -9.34 -19.30 33.54
CA SER A 397 -7.89 -19.20 33.38
C SER A 397 -7.45 -18.81 31.95
N LEU A 398 -8.40 -18.68 31.02
CA LEU A 398 -8.13 -18.29 29.64
C LEU A 398 -7.63 -16.83 29.59
N PRO A 399 -6.54 -16.53 28.86
CA PRO A 399 -6.15 -15.15 28.54
C PRO A 399 -7.29 -14.41 27.85
N ALA A 400 -7.47 -13.12 28.12
CA ALA A 400 -8.65 -12.36 27.69
C ALA A 400 -8.93 -12.41 26.17
N ASP A 401 -7.89 -12.44 25.35
CA ASP A 401 -7.98 -12.52 23.89
C ASP A 401 -8.50 -13.88 23.39
N ILE A 402 -8.09 -14.97 24.05
CA ILE A 402 -8.56 -16.33 23.75
C ILE A 402 -9.93 -16.56 24.39
N ALA A 403 -10.11 -16.11 25.64
CA ALA A 403 -11.35 -16.21 26.39
C ALA A 403 -12.54 -15.64 25.62
N GLN A 404 -12.36 -14.50 24.96
CA GLN A 404 -13.42 -13.87 24.17
C GLN A 404 -13.86 -14.74 22.99
N ARG A 405 -12.90 -15.27 22.21
CA ARG A 405 -13.21 -16.09 21.03
C ARG A 405 -13.81 -17.44 21.44
N VAL A 406 -13.22 -18.09 22.45
CA VAL A 406 -13.74 -19.33 23.06
C VAL A 406 -15.16 -19.10 23.59
N GLN A 407 -15.43 -18.05 24.36
CA GLN A 407 -16.78 -17.79 24.90
C GLN A 407 -17.82 -17.54 23.81
N SER A 408 -17.48 -16.78 22.76
CA SER A 408 -18.38 -16.54 21.64
C SER A 408 -18.76 -17.86 20.95
N GLU A 409 -17.76 -18.68 20.66
CA GLU A 409 -17.97 -19.95 19.99
C GLU A 409 -18.70 -20.97 20.88
N LEU A 410 -18.43 -20.98 22.19
CA LEU A 410 -19.17 -21.77 23.17
C LEU A 410 -20.67 -21.45 23.16
N LEU A 411 -21.05 -20.17 23.04
CA LEU A 411 -22.46 -19.78 22.96
C LEU A 411 -23.11 -20.30 21.67
N ASP A 412 -22.43 -20.17 20.53
CA ASP A 412 -22.91 -20.67 19.24
C ASP A 412 -23.11 -22.20 19.28
N TRP A 413 -22.17 -22.94 19.88
CA TRP A 413 -22.28 -24.40 20.06
C TRP A 413 -23.43 -24.78 20.99
N ARG A 414 -23.62 -24.06 22.09
CA ARG A 414 -24.75 -24.32 23.02
C ARG A 414 -26.09 -24.07 22.34
N ASP A 415 -26.23 -23.01 21.55
CA ASP A 415 -27.45 -22.70 20.82
C ASP A 415 -27.74 -23.76 19.74
N ALA A 416 -26.72 -24.22 19.03
CA ALA A 416 -26.85 -25.30 18.05
C ALA A 416 -27.29 -26.61 18.71
N LEU A 417 -26.68 -26.98 19.84
CA LEU A 417 -27.06 -28.17 20.62
C LEU A 417 -28.49 -28.05 21.18
N ALA A 418 -28.87 -26.88 21.69
CA ALA A 418 -30.22 -26.64 22.17
C ALA A 418 -31.27 -26.83 21.07
N ARG A 419 -31.03 -26.30 19.86
CA ARG A 419 -31.91 -26.52 18.70
C ARG A 419 -31.96 -27.99 18.27
N CYS A 420 -30.81 -28.66 18.28
CA CYS A 420 -30.73 -30.08 17.96
C CYS A 420 -31.57 -30.91 18.95
N TYR A 421 -31.37 -30.72 20.25
CA TYR A 421 -32.10 -31.45 21.29
C TYR A 421 -33.60 -31.14 21.26
N ALA A 422 -33.98 -29.89 20.97
CA ALA A 422 -35.38 -29.49 20.87
C ALA A 422 -36.14 -30.28 19.79
N LYS A 423 -35.48 -30.61 18.65
CA LYS A 423 -36.06 -31.48 17.61
C LYS A 423 -36.42 -32.88 18.14
N TYR A 424 -35.71 -33.36 19.16
CA TYR A 424 -35.90 -34.68 19.78
C TYR A 424 -36.57 -34.57 21.16
N ASN A 425 -37.40 -33.56 21.38
CA ASN A 425 -38.17 -33.32 22.60
C ASN A 425 -37.33 -33.32 23.90
N SER A 426 -36.08 -32.85 23.79
CA SER A 426 -35.14 -32.75 24.89
C SER A 426 -34.62 -31.32 25.02
N SER A 427 -34.19 -30.95 26.22
CA SER A 427 -33.58 -29.65 26.52
C SER A 427 -32.12 -29.80 26.93
N LEU A 428 -31.31 -28.80 26.60
CA LEU A 428 -29.89 -28.75 26.95
C LEU A 428 -29.69 -28.40 28.42
N VAL A 429 -29.09 -29.32 29.17
CA VAL A 429 -28.49 -29.05 30.49
C VAL A 429 -26.99 -29.16 30.35
N SER A 430 -26.25 -28.17 30.85
CA SER A 430 -24.79 -28.18 30.74
C SER A 430 -24.13 -27.97 32.09
N TYR A 431 -22.98 -28.60 32.31
CA TYR A 431 -22.19 -28.37 33.51
C TYR A 431 -20.70 -28.31 33.21
N GLU A 432 -19.98 -27.58 34.05
CA GLU A 432 -18.53 -27.47 34.03
C GLU A 432 -17.95 -27.54 35.45
N LEU A 433 -16.74 -28.10 35.55
CA LEU A 433 -16.00 -28.22 36.80
C LEU A 433 -14.62 -27.58 36.62
N GLY A 434 -14.48 -26.33 37.04
CA GLY A 434 -13.21 -25.60 36.98
C GLY A 434 -12.31 -25.97 38.14
N ARG A 435 -11.10 -26.47 37.84
CA ARG A 435 -10.12 -26.92 38.84
C ARG A 435 -8.85 -26.11 38.78
N TYR A 436 -8.25 -25.89 39.95
CA TYR A 436 -6.96 -25.21 40.08
C TYR A 436 -5.92 -26.01 40.88
N TRP A 437 -6.35 -26.91 41.78
CA TRP A 437 -5.46 -27.69 42.65
C TRP A 437 -5.41 -29.15 42.17
N SER A 438 -4.20 -29.68 41.95
CA SER A 438 -3.83 -31.00 41.42
C SER A 438 -3.96 -31.19 39.89
N ARG A 439 -2.90 -31.73 39.27
CA ARG A 439 -2.84 -32.29 37.89
C ARG A 439 -3.97 -31.77 36.97
N GLY A 440 -3.93 -30.46 36.69
CA GLY A 440 -5.03 -29.75 36.01
C GLY A 440 -5.43 -30.46 34.73
N GLY A 441 -6.70 -30.87 34.64
CA GLY A 441 -7.28 -31.40 33.40
C GLY A 441 -7.60 -30.27 32.43
N HIS A 442 -7.95 -30.60 31.19
CA HIS A 442 -8.40 -29.61 30.20
C HIS A 442 -9.81 -29.12 30.54
N ALA A 443 -10.03 -27.81 30.48
CA ALA A 443 -11.35 -27.18 30.50
C ALA A 443 -12.31 -27.85 29.51
N HIS A 444 -13.50 -28.19 29.98
CA HIS A 444 -14.55 -28.71 29.11
C HIS A 444 -15.91 -28.43 29.73
N ILE A 445 -16.90 -28.18 28.87
CA ILE A 445 -18.31 -28.12 29.26
C ILE A 445 -18.96 -29.42 28.80
N GLN A 446 -19.68 -30.10 29.70
CA GLN A 446 -20.50 -31.25 29.33
C GLN A 446 -21.92 -30.77 29.04
N ALA A 447 -22.48 -31.20 27.93
CA ALA A 447 -23.82 -30.89 27.46
C ALA A 447 -24.63 -32.18 27.39
N VAL A 448 -25.70 -32.27 28.18
CA VAL A 448 -26.54 -33.45 28.35
C VAL A 448 -27.96 -33.14 27.88
N PRO A 449 -28.54 -33.94 26.96
CA PRO A 449 -29.95 -33.82 26.62
C PRO A 449 -30.80 -34.43 27.73
N ILE A 450 -31.74 -33.65 28.27
CA ILE A 450 -32.69 -34.09 29.28
C ILE A 450 -34.11 -34.00 28.70
N PRO A 451 -34.95 -35.04 28.80
CA PRO A 451 -36.33 -35.01 28.33
C PRO A 451 -37.12 -33.83 28.89
N ASN A 452 -37.87 -33.13 28.03
CA ASN A 452 -38.60 -31.91 28.41
C ASN A 452 -39.57 -32.11 29.59
N GLU A 453 -40.15 -33.31 29.71
CA GLU A 453 -41.07 -33.67 30.78
C GLU A 453 -40.43 -33.68 32.18
N LEU A 454 -39.12 -33.91 32.26
CA LEU A 454 -38.39 -33.97 33.53
C LEU A 454 -37.84 -32.61 33.95
N ILE A 455 -37.57 -31.69 33.01
CA ILE A 455 -36.85 -30.43 33.26
C ILE A 455 -37.39 -29.61 34.45
N SER A 456 -38.70 -29.56 34.64
CA SER A 456 -39.32 -28.78 35.72
C SER A 456 -38.93 -29.26 37.12
N ALA A 457 -38.62 -30.55 37.29
CA ALA A 457 -38.23 -31.16 38.56
C ALA A 457 -36.72 -31.08 38.84
N LEU A 458 -35.89 -30.80 37.82
CA LEU A 458 -34.43 -30.87 37.92
C LEU A 458 -33.84 -29.89 38.94
N GLY A 459 -34.33 -28.65 38.98
CA GLY A 459 -33.83 -27.64 39.93
C GLY A 459 -34.06 -28.04 41.41
N ALA A 460 -35.23 -28.62 41.70
CA ALA A 460 -35.53 -29.12 43.05
C ALA A 460 -34.66 -30.33 43.40
N HIS A 461 -34.43 -31.23 42.44
CA HIS A 461 -33.56 -32.39 42.63
C HIS A 461 -32.10 -31.98 42.91
N LEU A 462 -31.52 -31.06 42.12
CA LEU A 462 -30.16 -30.53 42.35
C LEU A 462 -30.00 -29.88 43.72
N THR A 463 -31.04 -29.20 44.20
CA THR A 463 -31.05 -28.59 45.54
C THR A 463 -31.00 -29.67 46.63
N ASN A 464 -31.82 -30.71 46.52
CA ASN A 464 -31.89 -31.80 47.49
C ASN A 464 -30.63 -32.67 47.49
N GLU A 465 -30.14 -33.07 46.32
CA GLU A 465 -28.89 -33.84 46.19
C GLU A 465 -27.67 -33.03 46.65
N GLY A 466 -27.67 -31.73 46.36
CA GLY A 466 -26.62 -30.84 46.85
C GLY A 466 -26.57 -30.81 48.38
N ALA A 467 -27.72 -30.64 49.04
CA ALA A 467 -27.81 -30.69 50.49
C ALA A 467 -27.40 -32.05 51.07
N ALA A 468 -27.74 -33.16 50.41
CA ALA A 468 -27.37 -34.51 50.85
C ALA A 468 -25.86 -34.80 50.75
N GLN A 469 -25.17 -34.22 49.76
CA GLN A 469 -23.74 -34.47 49.49
C GLN A 469 -22.81 -33.33 49.93
N GLY A 470 -23.35 -32.33 50.64
CA GLY A 470 -22.55 -31.21 51.16
C GLY A 470 -22.13 -30.18 50.11
N VAL A 471 -22.89 -30.06 49.02
CA VAL A 471 -22.75 -29.02 48.00
C VAL A 471 -23.61 -27.81 48.38
N GLU A 472 -22.95 -26.69 48.67
CA GLU A 472 -23.61 -25.43 49.01
C GLU A 472 -23.78 -24.56 47.76
N TRP A 473 -25.02 -24.30 47.36
CA TRP A 473 -25.33 -23.46 46.21
C TRP A 473 -25.27 -21.97 46.55
N GLU A 474 -24.57 -21.19 45.72
CA GLU A 474 -24.44 -19.74 45.88
C GLU A 474 -25.78 -19.04 45.62
N SER A 475 -26.14 -18.08 46.48
CA SER A 475 -27.40 -17.32 46.36
C SER A 475 -27.43 -16.40 45.14
N ASP A 476 -26.25 -15.93 44.71
CA ASP A 476 -26.05 -15.17 43.47
C ASP A 476 -24.98 -15.86 42.62
N PRO A 477 -25.37 -16.81 41.75
CA PRO A 477 -24.44 -17.61 40.97
C PRO A 477 -23.54 -16.79 40.04
N GLN A 478 -24.05 -15.70 39.47
CA GLN A 478 -23.27 -14.90 38.52
C GLN A 478 -22.22 -14.07 39.27
N LYS A 479 -22.61 -13.41 40.35
CA LYS A 479 -21.68 -12.66 41.19
C LYS A 479 -20.56 -13.54 41.74
N ALA A 480 -20.87 -14.78 42.15
CA ALA A 480 -19.87 -15.73 42.64
C ALA A 480 -18.83 -16.12 41.57
N LEU A 481 -19.22 -16.15 40.29
CA LEU A 481 -18.28 -16.39 39.18
C LEU A 481 -17.48 -15.13 38.82
N ASP A 482 -18.07 -13.94 38.94
CA ASP A 482 -17.40 -12.67 38.64
C ASP A 482 -16.36 -12.30 39.72
N GLU A 483 -16.60 -12.69 40.97
CA GLU A 483 -15.74 -12.45 42.14
C GLU A 483 -14.81 -13.63 42.47
N LEU A 484 -14.64 -14.57 41.52
CA LEU A 484 -13.88 -15.80 41.73
C LEU A 484 -12.41 -15.48 42.04
N GLU A 485 -11.91 -15.93 43.19
CA GLU A 485 -10.53 -15.67 43.60
C GLU A 485 -9.54 -16.42 42.70
N ASP A 486 -8.35 -15.83 42.48
CA ASP A 486 -7.28 -16.48 41.72
C ASP A 486 -6.96 -17.85 42.31
N GLY A 487 -7.30 -18.87 41.55
CA GLY A 487 -7.08 -20.26 41.92
C GLY A 487 -8.19 -20.93 42.71
N GLN A 488 -9.36 -20.32 42.82
CA GLN A 488 -10.55 -20.98 43.36
C GLN A 488 -11.12 -21.99 42.35
N SER A 489 -11.55 -23.15 42.84
CA SER A 489 -12.21 -24.18 42.01
C SER A 489 -13.72 -24.06 42.17
N TYR A 490 -14.49 -24.39 41.13
CA TYR A 490 -15.93 -24.20 41.13
C TYR A 490 -16.65 -25.31 40.35
N LEU A 491 -17.90 -25.57 40.73
CA LEU A 491 -18.86 -26.32 39.93
C LEU A 491 -19.93 -25.36 39.43
N ARG A 492 -20.26 -25.42 38.15
CA ARG A 492 -21.38 -24.69 37.55
C ARG A 492 -22.30 -25.64 36.78
N VAL A 493 -23.61 -25.47 36.94
CA VAL A 493 -24.66 -26.14 36.17
C VAL A 493 -25.61 -25.09 35.61
N ASP A 494 -25.78 -25.05 34.29
CA ASP A 494 -26.75 -24.18 33.61
C ASP A 494 -28.00 -24.98 33.21
N LEU A 495 -29.16 -24.40 33.45
CA LEU A 495 -30.47 -24.95 33.10
C LEU A 495 -31.05 -24.28 31.82
N PRO A 496 -32.00 -24.93 31.12
CA PRO A 496 -32.57 -24.42 29.87
C PRO A 496 -33.39 -23.14 30.06
N ASN A 497 -33.93 -22.91 31.26
CA ASN A 497 -34.72 -21.73 31.59
C ASN A 497 -33.88 -20.50 31.97
N GLY A 498 -32.55 -20.56 31.77
CA GLY A 498 -31.61 -19.52 32.16
C GLY A 498 -31.17 -19.57 33.64
N GLY A 499 -31.75 -20.49 34.44
CA GLY A 499 -31.32 -20.73 35.82
C GLY A 499 -29.89 -21.29 35.88
N LYS A 500 -29.16 -20.93 36.93
CA LYS A 500 -27.77 -21.36 37.14
C LYS A 500 -27.58 -21.80 38.59
N PHE A 501 -26.79 -22.85 38.76
CA PHE A 501 -26.32 -23.33 40.05
C PHE A 501 -24.80 -23.25 40.07
N VAL A 502 -24.24 -22.54 41.05
CA VAL A 502 -22.79 -22.40 41.23
C VAL A 502 -22.44 -22.82 42.64
N HIS A 503 -21.38 -23.59 42.78
CA HIS A 503 -20.79 -23.98 44.07
C HIS A 503 -19.30 -23.69 44.03
N LEU A 504 -18.83 -22.85 44.96
CA LEU A 504 -17.40 -22.58 45.15
C LEU A 504 -16.78 -23.73 45.98
N ILE A 505 -15.86 -24.47 45.36
CA ILE A 505 -15.24 -25.64 45.97
C ILE A 505 -14.18 -25.17 46.97
N ARG A 506 -14.47 -25.34 48.26
CA ARG A 506 -13.58 -25.02 49.38
C ARG A 506 -12.58 -26.18 49.61
N PRO A 507 -11.53 -26.03 50.45
CA PRO A 507 -10.51 -27.05 50.72
C PRO A 507 -10.98 -28.33 51.45
N ALA A 508 -12.22 -28.76 51.25
CA ALA A 508 -12.81 -29.99 51.76
C ALA A 508 -12.84 -31.08 50.66
N PRO A 509 -12.98 -32.37 51.02
CA PRO A 509 -13.17 -33.43 50.03
C PRO A 509 -14.45 -33.19 49.23
N PHE A 510 -14.31 -32.87 47.95
CA PHE A 510 -15.43 -32.68 47.03
C PHE A 510 -15.52 -33.84 46.04
N ASN A 511 -16.72 -34.40 45.86
CA ASN A 511 -16.93 -35.43 44.85
C ASN A 511 -16.92 -34.80 43.45
N GLN A 512 -15.81 -34.98 42.75
CA GLN A 512 -15.58 -34.49 41.40
C GLN A 512 -16.58 -34.99 40.34
N GLN A 513 -17.31 -36.07 40.61
CA GLN A 513 -18.35 -36.61 39.74
C GLN A 513 -19.76 -36.16 40.15
N PHE A 514 -19.90 -35.24 41.11
CA PHE A 514 -21.19 -34.83 41.66
C PHE A 514 -22.22 -34.46 40.60
N ALA A 515 -21.88 -33.59 39.63
CA ALA A 515 -22.83 -33.17 38.61
C ALA A 515 -23.34 -34.34 37.76
N ARG A 516 -22.43 -35.25 37.38
CA ARG A 516 -22.79 -36.48 36.66
C ARG A 516 -23.65 -37.41 37.52
N LEU A 517 -23.31 -37.58 38.80
CA LEU A 517 -24.04 -38.41 39.75
C LEU A 517 -25.46 -37.88 39.97
N ALA A 518 -25.61 -36.57 40.20
CA ALA A 518 -26.91 -35.93 40.37
C ALA A 518 -27.78 -36.11 39.11
N LEU A 519 -27.21 -35.93 37.91
CA LEU A 519 -27.95 -36.18 36.66
C LEU A 519 -28.26 -37.67 36.44
N ALA A 520 -27.36 -38.58 36.82
CA ALA A 520 -27.60 -40.03 36.73
C ALA A 520 -28.73 -40.48 37.65
N SER A 521 -28.76 -39.97 38.89
CA SER A 521 -29.85 -40.22 39.84
C SER A 521 -31.17 -39.63 39.36
N PHE A 522 -31.12 -38.44 38.76
CA PHE A 522 -32.30 -37.74 38.24
C PHE A 522 -32.95 -38.48 37.07
N LEU A 523 -32.13 -39.08 36.20
CA LEU A 523 -32.56 -39.85 35.03
C LEU A 523 -32.86 -41.33 35.34
N ASP A 524 -32.86 -41.72 36.62
CA ASP A 524 -33.06 -43.10 37.09
C ASP A 524 -32.07 -44.13 36.48
N ILE A 525 -30.81 -43.70 36.33
CA ILE A 525 -29.69 -44.50 35.78
C ILE A 525 -28.45 -44.46 36.70
N PRO A 526 -28.57 -44.73 38.02
CA PRO A 526 -27.48 -44.58 38.98
C PRO A 526 -26.23 -45.41 38.65
N GLN A 527 -26.39 -46.55 37.97
CA GLN A 527 -25.28 -47.39 37.49
C GLN A 527 -24.34 -46.68 36.51
N ARG A 528 -24.81 -45.63 35.82
CA ARG A 528 -24.05 -44.83 34.84
C ARG A 528 -23.37 -43.59 35.44
N ALA A 529 -23.48 -43.42 36.76
CA ALA A 529 -22.79 -42.35 37.50
C ALA A 529 -21.26 -42.46 37.38
N ASP A 530 -20.70 -43.67 37.42
CA ASP A 530 -19.30 -43.91 37.05
C ASP A 530 -19.20 -44.16 35.54
N TRP A 531 -18.55 -43.24 34.83
CA TRP A 531 -18.36 -43.32 33.38
C TRP A 531 -17.59 -44.57 32.94
N ARG A 532 -16.76 -45.17 33.80
CA ARG A 532 -16.02 -46.41 33.49
C ARG A 532 -16.94 -47.61 33.27
N ASN A 533 -18.12 -47.60 33.88
CA ASN A 533 -19.13 -48.62 33.67
C ASN A 533 -19.87 -48.45 32.32
N CYS A 534 -19.59 -47.36 31.60
CA CYS A 534 -20.29 -46.98 30.38
C CYS A 534 -19.38 -47.03 29.13
N THR A 535 -18.13 -47.48 29.25
CA THR A 535 -17.20 -47.54 28.12
C THR A 535 -17.59 -48.66 27.17
N LEU A 536 -17.54 -48.37 25.87
CA LEU A 536 -17.85 -49.32 24.80
C LEU A 536 -16.60 -49.59 23.95
N PRO A 537 -16.59 -50.66 23.13
CA PRO A 537 -15.55 -50.85 22.12
C PRO A 537 -15.53 -49.70 21.12
N ASP A 538 -14.33 -49.33 20.64
CA ASP A 538 -14.11 -48.19 19.72
C ASP A 538 -15.00 -48.24 18.46
N GLU A 539 -15.33 -49.44 17.94
CA GLU A 539 -16.21 -49.62 16.79
C GLU A 539 -17.64 -49.14 17.09
N GLN A 540 -18.22 -49.55 18.23
CA GLN A 540 -19.55 -49.11 18.66
C GLN A 540 -19.55 -47.61 18.99
N GLU A 541 -18.50 -47.12 19.63
CA GLU A 541 -18.32 -45.68 19.88
C GLU A 541 -18.29 -44.87 18.57
N THR A 542 -17.68 -45.42 17.52
CA THR A 542 -17.61 -44.78 16.20
C THR A 542 -18.99 -44.70 15.55
N ASP A 543 -19.78 -45.78 15.60
CA ASP A 543 -21.15 -45.78 15.06
C ASP A 543 -22.05 -44.79 15.79
N ILE A 544 -21.99 -44.79 17.13
CA ILE A 544 -22.71 -43.83 17.97
C ILE A 544 -22.29 -42.38 17.64
N ALA A 545 -21.00 -42.15 17.40
CA ALA A 545 -20.52 -40.83 16.99
C ALA A 545 -20.99 -40.43 15.59
N ASN A 546 -21.06 -41.36 14.65
CA ASN A 546 -21.60 -41.13 13.31
C ASN A 546 -23.09 -40.77 13.36
N ASP A 547 -23.88 -41.48 14.16
CA ASP A 547 -25.31 -41.22 14.34
C ASP A 547 -25.58 -39.81 14.85
N PHE A 548 -24.86 -39.40 15.91
CA PHE A 548 -24.99 -38.04 16.43
C PHE A 548 -24.48 -37.01 15.44
N ARG A 549 -23.35 -37.27 14.74
CA ARG A 549 -22.82 -36.35 13.72
C ARG A 549 -23.83 -36.10 12.61
N ASN A 550 -24.51 -37.14 12.13
CA ASN A 550 -25.54 -37.03 11.10
C ASN A 550 -26.77 -36.25 11.60
N ALA A 551 -27.20 -36.49 12.85
CA ALA A 551 -28.30 -35.74 13.45
C ALA A 551 -27.96 -34.26 13.66
N PHE A 552 -26.74 -33.96 14.09
CA PHE A 552 -26.27 -32.62 14.44
C PHE A 552 -25.91 -31.76 13.22
N LYS A 553 -25.48 -32.37 12.10
CA LYS A 553 -25.01 -31.69 10.87
C LYS A 553 -25.93 -30.55 10.39
N HIS A 554 -27.25 -30.73 10.49
CA HIS A 554 -28.26 -29.76 10.06
C HIS A 554 -28.36 -28.53 10.98
N PHE A 555 -27.94 -28.65 12.23
CA PHE A 555 -28.05 -27.62 13.26
C PHE A 555 -26.79 -26.78 13.40
N GLU A 556 -25.70 -27.26 12.83
CA GLU A 556 -24.47 -26.50 12.69
C GLU A 556 -24.66 -25.26 11.77
N GLY A 557 -25.78 -25.14 11.02
CA GLY A 557 -25.80 -24.41 9.75
C GLY A 557 -26.73 -23.21 9.53
N GLY A 558 -27.34 -22.59 10.54
CA GLY A 558 -28.19 -21.39 10.31
C GLY A 558 -27.41 -20.13 9.86
N LYS A 559 -26.11 -20.10 10.11
CA LYS A 559 -25.16 -19.07 9.64
C LYS A 559 -24.31 -19.57 8.46
N LYS A 560 -24.27 -20.90 8.24
CA LYS A 560 -23.31 -21.55 7.36
C LYS A 560 -23.50 -21.27 5.88
N GLU A 561 -24.68 -21.11 5.29
CA GLU A 561 -24.71 -21.02 3.81
C GLU A 561 -24.15 -19.70 3.26
N ILE A 562 -24.48 -18.58 3.91
CA ILE A 562 -23.88 -17.27 3.60
C ILE A 562 -22.39 -17.28 3.94
N GLU A 563 -22.01 -17.84 5.09
CA GLU A 563 -20.61 -17.98 5.51
C GLU A 563 -19.83 -18.94 4.60
N ILE A 564 -20.44 -20.02 4.09
CA ILE A 564 -19.85 -21.00 3.16
C ILE A 564 -19.68 -20.35 1.80
N VAL A 565 -20.69 -19.64 1.29
CA VAL A 565 -20.55 -18.90 0.04
C VAL A 565 -19.45 -17.84 0.18
N ASN A 566 -19.43 -17.11 1.28
CA ASN A 566 -18.37 -16.13 1.56
C ASN A 566 -17.00 -16.80 1.78
N ALA A 567 -16.93 -18.01 2.32
CA ALA A 567 -15.69 -18.75 2.52
C ALA A 567 -15.16 -19.35 1.20
N ILE A 568 -16.04 -19.81 0.31
CA ILE A 568 -15.67 -20.41 -0.98
C ILE A 568 -15.35 -19.32 -2.01
N TYR A 569 -16.11 -18.23 -2.04
CA TYR A 569 -16.08 -17.24 -3.12
C TYR A 569 -15.60 -15.84 -2.68
N GLY A 570 -15.35 -15.62 -1.38
CA GLY A 570 -14.82 -14.38 -0.81
C GLY A 570 -15.82 -13.64 0.09
N GLU A 571 -15.32 -12.93 1.11
CA GLU A 571 -16.18 -12.16 2.00
C GLU A 571 -16.98 -11.09 1.24
N GLY A 572 -18.27 -10.98 1.54
CA GLY A 572 -19.18 -10.04 0.89
C GLY A 572 -19.78 -10.55 -0.43
N THR A 573 -19.47 -11.77 -0.87
CA THR A 573 -20.14 -12.43 -1.99
C THR A 573 -21.62 -12.66 -1.70
N ALA A 574 -21.99 -13.01 -0.48
CA ALA A 574 -23.36 -13.15 0.00
C ALA A 574 -23.62 -12.15 1.13
N THR A 575 -24.59 -11.26 0.94
CA THR A 575 -25.01 -10.27 1.94
C THR A 575 -26.49 -10.40 2.25
N LYS A 576 -26.90 -10.09 3.48
CA LYS A 576 -28.30 -10.15 3.92
C LYS A 576 -28.79 -8.76 4.29
N ASP A 577 -29.75 -8.23 3.52
CA ASP A 577 -30.30 -6.89 3.67
C ASP A 577 -31.84 -6.96 3.76
N ASN A 578 -32.42 -6.47 4.87
CA ASN A 578 -33.87 -6.26 5.02
C ASN A 578 -34.78 -7.45 4.62
N GLY A 579 -34.38 -8.69 4.92
CA GLY A 579 -35.15 -9.89 4.59
C GLY A 579 -34.85 -10.49 3.21
N ASN A 580 -33.92 -9.91 2.47
CA ASN A 580 -33.41 -10.46 1.21
C ASN A 580 -31.95 -10.90 1.36
N ILE A 581 -31.54 -11.89 0.57
CA ILE A 581 -30.14 -12.31 0.44
C ILE A 581 -29.67 -11.92 -0.95
N ARG A 582 -28.55 -11.20 -1.05
CA ARG A 582 -27.95 -10.80 -2.33
C ARG A 582 -26.61 -11.54 -2.50
N LEU A 583 -26.49 -12.28 -3.60
CA LEU A 583 -25.25 -12.85 -4.10
C LEU A 583 -24.64 -11.88 -5.11
N ARG A 584 -23.32 -11.67 -5.04
CA ARG A 584 -22.56 -10.82 -5.96
C ARG A 584 -21.21 -11.45 -6.22
N THR A 585 -20.98 -11.89 -7.46
CA THR A 585 -19.73 -12.56 -7.84
C THR A 585 -19.23 -12.12 -9.20
N SER A 586 -17.92 -11.99 -9.33
CA SER A 586 -17.24 -11.85 -10.62
C SER A 586 -17.18 -13.21 -11.31
N ILE A 587 -17.19 -13.22 -12.65
CA ILE A 587 -17.20 -14.45 -13.46
C ILE A 587 -15.91 -14.49 -14.29
N SER A 588 -15.11 -15.53 -14.10
CA SER A 588 -13.89 -15.79 -14.88
C SER A 588 -14.22 -16.34 -16.27
N VAL A 589 -13.42 -15.98 -17.27
CA VAL A 589 -13.62 -16.43 -18.67
C VAL A 589 -12.31 -16.91 -19.27
N ASP A 590 -12.24 -18.20 -19.60
CA ASP A 590 -10.99 -18.82 -20.07
C ASP A 590 -10.71 -18.63 -21.57
N SER A 591 -11.75 -18.47 -22.39
CA SER A 591 -11.65 -18.47 -23.86
C SER A 591 -12.05 -17.15 -24.54
N GLY A 592 -12.15 -16.07 -23.77
CA GLY A 592 -12.67 -14.77 -24.19
C GLY A 592 -14.18 -14.80 -24.51
N ILE A 593 -14.77 -13.64 -24.74
CA ILE A 593 -16.21 -13.49 -25.01
C ILE A 593 -16.47 -12.94 -26.42
N THR A 594 -17.62 -13.28 -26.98
CA THR A 594 -18.10 -12.66 -28.23
C THR A 594 -19.32 -11.78 -27.94
N LEU A 595 -19.23 -10.48 -28.20
CA LEU A 595 -20.38 -9.59 -28.18
C LEU A 595 -21.04 -9.61 -29.57
N ARG A 596 -22.37 -9.71 -29.65
CA ARG A 596 -23.15 -9.76 -30.90
C ARG A 596 -24.35 -8.82 -30.86
N THR A 597 -24.66 -8.14 -31.96
CA THR A 597 -25.86 -7.30 -32.07
C THR A 597 -27.09 -8.13 -32.47
N ARG A 598 -28.25 -7.89 -31.85
CA ARG A 598 -29.51 -8.61 -32.15
C ARG A 598 -30.03 -8.40 -33.57
N LEU A 599 -29.84 -7.21 -34.14
CA LEU A 599 -30.45 -6.80 -35.42
C LEU A 599 -29.45 -6.82 -36.59
N ASP A 600 -28.19 -6.39 -36.36
CA ASP A 600 -27.25 -6.09 -37.45
C ASP A 600 -26.17 -7.18 -37.68
N ASN A 601 -26.25 -8.31 -36.98
CA ASN A 601 -25.33 -9.45 -37.06
C ASN A 601 -23.82 -9.10 -36.93
N GLN A 602 -23.48 -7.94 -36.36
CA GLN A 602 -22.10 -7.55 -36.08
C GLN A 602 -21.59 -8.27 -34.82
N SER A 603 -20.30 -8.60 -34.80
CA SER A 603 -19.67 -9.25 -33.65
C SER A 603 -18.28 -8.71 -33.33
N VAL A 604 -17.96 -8.62 -32.05
CA VAL A 604 -16.64 -8.24 -31.54
C VAL A 604 -16.17 -9.30 -30.56
N LYS A 605 -15.02 -9.91 -30.84
CA LYS A 605 -14.35 -10.86 -29.94
C LYS A 605 -13.44 -10.09 -28.97
N LEU A 606 -13.59 -10.34 -27.68
CA LEU A 606 -12.80 -9.72 -26.62
C LEU A 606 -12.01 -10.79 -25.86
N ASN A 607 -10.72 -10.54 -25.68
CA ASN A 607 -9.87 -11.33 -24.80
C ASN A 607 -9.88 -10.65 -23.42
N VAL A 608 -10.83 -11.05 -22.58
CA VAL A 608 -10.99 -10.61 -21.19
C VAL A 608 -10.98 -11.86 -20.32
N GLY A 609 -10.20 -11.83 -19.25
CA GLY A 609 -10.11 -12.96 -18.30
C GLY A 609 -11.21 -12.91 -17.24
N GLN A 610 -11.83 -11.75 -17.04
CA GLN A 610 -12.86 -11.57 -16.03
C GLN A 610 -13.95 -10.59 -16.44
N LEU A 611 -15.20 -10.93 -16.10
CA LEU A 611 -16.37 -10.08 -16.28
C LEU A 611 -16.68 -9.29 -14.99
N PRO A 612 -17.34 -8.12 -15.11
CA PRO A 612 -17.93 -7.42 -13.98
C PRO A 612 -18.80 -8.35 -13.11
N PRO A 613 -19.04 -7.98 -11.83
CA PRO A 613 -19.82 -8.83 -10.94
C PRO A 613 -21.28 -8.92 -11.37
N THR A 614 -21.82 -10.14 -11.40
CA THR A 614 -23.25 -10.44 -11.55
C THR A 614 -23.89 -10.47 -10.18
N SER A 615 -25.06 -9.84 -10.02
CA SER A 615 -25.80 -9.85 -8.75
C SER A 615 -27.10 -10.65 -8.86
N VAL A 616 -27.36 -11.52 -7.89
CA VAL A 616 -28.60 -12.31 -7.78
C VAL A 616 -29.22 -12.05 -6.42
N THR A 617 -30.53 -11.79 -6.36
CA THR A 617 -31.25 -11.51 -5.12
C THR A 617 -32.29 -12.59 -4.84
N PHE A 618 -32.39 -12.98 -3.57
CA PHE A 618 -33.35 -13.92 -3.01
C PHE A 618 -34.19 -13.24 -1.95
N THR A 619 -35.46 -13.61 -1.84
CA THR A 619 -36.38 -13.19 -0.77
C THR A 619 -36.54 -14.31 0.27
N LEU A 620 -36.55 -13.98 1.55
CA LEU A 620 -36.80 -14.93 2.64
C LEU A 620 -38.26 -14.88 3.09
N ASP A 621 -38.93 -16.03 3.12
CA ASP A 621 -40.30 -16.11 3.62
C ASP A 621 -40.33 -15.97 5.16
N GLY A 622 -41.24 -15.15 5.69
CA GLY A 622 -41.35 -14.81 7.12
C GLY A 622 -41.81 -15.93 8.07
N SER A 623 -41.61 -17.20 7.71
CA SER A 623 -41.91 -18.35 8.57
C SER A 623 -40.75 -18.68 9.52
N SER A 624 -40.99 -19.55 10.50
CA SER A 624 -39.98 -19.97 11.50
C SER A 624 -38.77 -20.73 10.91
N SER A 625 -38.76 -21.04 9.61
CA SER A 625 -37.58 -21.45 8.83
C SER A 625 -37.59 -20.78 7.43
N PRO A 626 -36.79 -19.74 7.16
CA PRO A 626 -36.84 -19.05 5.87
C PRO A 626 -36.02 -19.78 4.80
N THR A 627 -36.67 -20.32 3.77
CA THR A 627 -36.01 -20.77 2.53
C THR A 627 -35.85 -19.59 1.56
N PRO A 628 -34.64 -19.36 1.00
CA PRO A 628 -34.40 -18.25 0.06
C PRO A 628 -35.00 -18.54 -1.32
N MET A 629 -35.94 -17.71 -1.78
CA MET A 629 -36.53 -17.82 -3.12
C MET A 629 -35.93 -16.82 -4.09
N LEU A 630 -35.52 -17.26 -5.29
CA LEU A 630 -34.95 -16.38 -6.33
C LEU A 630 -35.94 -15.27 -6.74
N SER A 631 -35.54 -14.00 -6.57
CA SER A 631 -36.40 -12.84 -6.85
C SER A 631 -35.91 -11.97 -8.01
N HIS A 632 -34.59 -11.76 -8.15
CA HIS A 632 -34.04 -10.87 -9.17
C HIS A 632 -32.63 -11.25 -9.62
N ILE A 633 -32.33 -11.15 -10.92
CA ILE A 633 -30.99 -11.30 -11.49
C ILE A 633 -30.60 -10.01 -12.22
N GLU A 634 -29.49 -9.42 -11.78
CA GLU A 634 -28.80 -8.30 -12.42
C GLU A 634 -27.54 -8.85 -13.11
N ALA A 635 -27.71 -9.24 -14.39
CA ALA A 635 -26.64 -9.79 -15.21
C ALA A 635 -25.73 -8.67 -15.76
N VAL A 636 -24.44 -9.00 -15.92
CA VAL A 636 -23.47 -8.14 -16.61
C VAL A 636 -24.03 -7.74 -17.98
N ALA A 637 -24.19 -6.43 -18.17
CA ALA A 637 -24.68 -5.78 -19.39
C ALA A 637 -26.19 -5.87 -19.70
N GLY A 638 -27.08 -6.07 -18.72
CA GLY A 638 -28.49 -5.63 -18.80
C GLY A 638 -29.38 -6.15 -19.94
N THR A 639 -28.92 -7.08 -20.78
CA THR A 639 -29.67 -7.53 -21.96
C THR A 639 -30.57 -8.71 -21.64
N ALA A 640 -31.87 -8.59 -21.94
CA ALA A 640 -32.93 -9.54 -21.58
C ALA A 640 -32.69 -11.02 -21.97
N GLY A 641 -31.78 -11.30 -22.93
CA GLY A 641 -31.48 -12.66 -23.40
C GLY A 641 -30.67 -13.49 -22.41
N ASN A 642 -29.63 -12.92 -21.82
CA ASN A 642 -28.76 -13.64 -20.86
C ASN A 642 -29.47 -13.88 -19.52
N LYS A 643 -30.34 -12.94 -19.13
CA LYS A 643 -31.18 -13.07 -17.94
C LYS A 643 -32.08 -14.31 -18.03
N ALA A 644 -32.78 -14.49 -19.16
CA ALA A 644 -33.71 -15.61 -19.33
C ALA A 644 -33.00 -16.97 -19.28
N GLU A 645 -31.79 -17.07 -19.82
CA GLU A 645 -31.02 -18.31 -19.82
C GLU A 645 -30.45 -18.64 -18.43
N LEU A 646 -29.91 -17.63 -17.72
CA LEU A 646 -29.45 -17.81 -16.34
C LEU A 646 -30.59 -18.23 -15.40
N GLU A 647 -31.76 -17.60 -15.54
CA GLU A 647 -32.93 -17.99 -14.76
C GLU A 647 -33.42 -19.42 -15.06
N ARG A 648 -33.21 -19.92 -16.29
CA ARG A 648 -33.53 -21.29 -16.68
C ARG A 648 -32.58 -22.29 -16.02
N LEU A 649 -31.27 -22.06 -16.13
CA LEU A 649 -30.23 -22.91 -15.52
C LEU A 649 -30.35 -22.96 -13.99
N ILE A 650 -30.60 -21.81 -13.34
CA ILE A 650 -30.85 -21.71 -11.90
C ILE A 650 -32.20 -22.34 -11.50
N ARG A 651 -33.08 -22.77 -12.41
CA ARG A 651 -34.30 -23.51 -12.06
C ARG A 651 -34.22 -25.01 -12.37
N GLU A 652 -33.37 -25.44 -13.31
CA GLU A 652 -33.30 -26.83 -13.76
C GLU A 652 -32.33 -27.72 -12.95
N GLU A 653 -31.20 -27.21 -12.43
CA GLU A 653 -30.22 -28.02 -11.66
C GLU A 653 -30.63 -28.32 -10.19
N SER A 654 -31.89 -28.67 -9.91
CA SER A 654 -32.35 -28.95 -8.54
C SER A 654 -32.06 -30.41 -8.12
N GLU A 655 -30.94 -30.67 -7.43
CA GLU A 655 -30.68 -31.95 -6.74
C GLU A 655 -31.05 -31.85 -5.24
N GLU A 656 -31.59 -32.93 -4.66
CA GLU A 656 -32.01 -32.99 -3.25
C GLU A 656 -30.79 -32.90 -2.30
N GLY A 657 -30.63 -31.77 -1.61
CA GLY A 657 -29.70 -31.65 -0.47
C GLY A 657 -28.63 -30.55 -0.56
N GLU A 658 -28.53 -29.81 -1.68
CA GLU A 658 -27.67 -28.62 -1.76
C GLU A 658 -28.44 -27.34 -1.42
N GLY A 659 -27.78 -26.42 -0.72
CA GLY A 659 -28.33 -25.11 -0.40
C GLY A 659 -28.50 -24.23 -1.66
N GLU A 660 -29.58 -23.45 -1.71
CA GLU A 660 -30.01 -22.72 -2.90
C GLU A 660 -29.07 -21.55 -3.28
N LEU A 661 -28.34 -20.98 -2.31
CA LEU A 661 -27.32 -19.95 -2.56
C LEU A 661 -26.05 -20.54 -3.15
N LEU A 662 -25.56 -21.65 -2.57
CA LEU A 662 -24.33 -22.32 -3.01
C LEU A 662 -24.47 -22.86 -4.44
N ARG A 663 -25.63 -23.44 -4.75
CA ARG A 663 -25.99 -23.90 -6.08
C ARG A 663 -26.02 -22.77 -7.11
N THR A 664 -26.63 -21.64 -6.76
CA THR A 664 -26.68 -20.47 -7.66
C THR A 664 -25.26 -19.97 -7.97
N MET A 665 -24.38 -19.99 -6.98
CA MET A 665 -22.97 -19.67 -7.19
C MET A 665 -22.27 -20.66 -8.12
N TYR A 666 -22.53 -21.97 -7.96
CA TYR A 666 -21.99 -22.99 -8.87
C TYR A 666 -22.42 -22.73 -10.32
N VAL A 667 -23.69 -22.47 -10.59
CA VAL A 667 -24.21 -22.18 -11.94
C VAL A 667 -23.51 -20.96 -12.56
N LEU A 668 -23.31 -19.89 -11.79
CA LEU A 668 -22.68 -18.66 -12.27
C LEU A 668 -21.21 -18.86 -12.69
N HIS A 669 -20.50 -19.77 -12.02
CA HIS A 669 -19.08 -20.06 -12.30
C HIS A 669 -18.86 -21.22 -13.28
N ALA A 670 -19.76 -22.21 -13.31
CA ALA A 670 -19.66 -23.36 -14.21
C ALA A 670 -20.09 -23.05 -15.65
N TYR A 671 -20.98 -22.06 -15.85
CA TYR A 671 -21.53 -21.71 -17.16
C TYR A 671 -21.34 -20.23 -17.52
N PRO A 672 -20.08 -19.75 -17.68
CA PRO A 672 -19.83 -18.39 -18.12
C PRO A 672 -20.41 -18.14 -19.53
N PRO A 673 -20.95 -16.94 -19.81
CA PRO A 673 -21.59 -16.65 -21.08
C PRO A 673 -20.56 -16.63 -22.23
N ALA A 674 -20.62 -17.61 -23.13
CA ALA A 674 -19.78 -17.66 -24.33
C ALA A 674 -20.08 -16.51 -25.33
N SER A 675 -21.31 -15.99 -25.32
CA SER A 675 -21.70 -14.84 -26.13
C SER A 675 -22.73 -13.95 -25.43
N ILE A 676 -22.64 -12.64 -25.65
CA ILE A 676 -23.57 -11.63 -25.09
C ILE A 676 -24.27 -10.91 -26.24
N GLN A 677 -25.60 -10.83 -26.18
CA GLN A 677 -26.44 -10.20 -27.20
C GLN A 677 -26.78 -8.75 -26.81
N VAL A 678 -26.36 -7.76 -27.60
CA VAL A 678 -26.64 -6.33 -27.40
C VAL A 678 -27.65 -5.80 -28.42
N GLU A 679 -28.33 -4.71 -28.08
CA GLU A 679 -29.44 -4.17 -28.89
C GLU A 679 -28.95 -3.56 -30.21
N ASP A 680 -27.92 -2.73 -30.17
CA ASP A 680 -27.37 -2.01 -31.34
C ASP A 680 -25.83 -1.90 -31.33
N THR A 681 -25.29 -1.31 -32.39
CA THR A 681 -23.84 -1.14 -32.61
C THR A 681 -23.18 -0.12 -31.68
N HIS A 682 -23.92 0.87 -31.15
CA HIS A 682 -23.41 1.82 -30.17
C HIS A 682 -23.25 1.16 -28.80
N ALA A 683 -24.23 0.38 -28.38
CA ALA A 683 -24.18 -0.45 -27.18
C ALA A 683 -23.03 -1.47 -27.25
N LEU A 684 -22.77 -2.04 -28.44
CA LEU A 684 -21.63 -2.93 -28.69
C LEU A 684 -20.27 -2.26 -28.39
N ALA A 685 -20.06 -1.05 -28.94
CA ALA A 685 -18.81 -0.31 -28.76
C ALA A 685 -18.60 0.13 -27.30
N THR A 686 -19.65 0.65 -26.67
CA THR A 686 -19.63 1.09 -25.27
C THR A 686 -19.35 -0.08 -24.32
N LEU A 687 -20.05 -1.21 -24.49
CA LEU A 687 -19.83 -2.39 -23.67
C LEU A 687 -18.40 -2.95 -23.86
N ALA A 688 -17.90 -3.00 -25.09
CA ALA A 688 -16.54 -3.45 -25.36
C ALA A 688 -15.47 -2.57 -24.69
N ALA A 689 -15.67 -1.25 -24.65
CA ALA A 689 -14.76 -0.34 -23.95
C ALA A 689 -14.81 -0.56 -22.43
N THR A 690 -16.01 -0.69 -21.85
CA THR A 690 -16.22 -0.93 -20.42
C THR A 690 -15.59 -2.24 -19.96
N LEU A 691 -15.77 -3.34 -20.71
CA LEU A 691 -15.20 -4.64 -20.34
C LEU A 691 -13.67 -4.65 -20.41
N ARG A 692 -13.07 -3.98 -21.41
CA ARG A 692 -11.61 -3.81 -21.48
C ARG A 692 -11.06 -2.97 -20.32
N ALA A 693 -11.76 -1.90 -19.94
CA ALA A 693 -11.38 -1.06 -18.81
C ALA A 693 -11.43 -1.86 -17.50
N TYR A 694 -12.54 -2.57 -17.26
CA TYR A 694 -12.71 -3.42 -16.08
C TYR A 694 -11.62 -4.50 -16.00
N ASN A 695 -11.33 -5.21 -17.10
CA ASN A 695 -10.30 -6.24 -17.13
C ASN A 695 -8.90 -5.70 -16.77
N ARG A 696 -8.57 -4.47 -17.21
CA ARG A 696 -7.31 -3.81 -16.81
C ARG A 696 -7.28 -3.48 -15.33
N THR A 697 -8.34 -2.88 -14.80
CA THR A 697 -8.44 -2.55 -13.37
C THR A 697 -8.35 -3.80 -12.51
N HIS A 698 -9.07 -4.86 -12.90
CA HIS A 698 -9.05 -6.13 -12.19
C HIS A 698 -7.66 -6.78 -12.20
N ALA A 699 -6.99 -6.83 -13.36
CA ALA A 699 -5.62 -7.36 -13.44
C ALA A 699 -4.66 -6.59 -12.52
N ALA A 700 -4.77 -5.26 -12.45
CA ALA A 700 -3.99 -4.44 -11.53
C ALA A 700 -4.29 -4.75 -10.05
N THR A 701 -5.56 -4.97 -9.68
CA THR A 701 -5.94 -5.39 -8.31
C THR A 701 -5.40 -6.77 -7.96
N VAL A 702 -5.51 -7.75 -8.85
CA VAL A 702 -4.97 -9.10 -8.64
C VAL A 702 -3.45 -9.04 -8.47
N PHE A 703 -2.77 -8.28 -9.33
CA PHE A 703 -1.34 -8.07 -9.20
C PHE A 703 -1.02 -7.48 -7.82
N ALA A 704 -1.71 -6.41 -7.41
CA ALA A 704 -1.52 -5.74 -6.14
C ALA A 704 -1.60 -6.69 -4.92
N GLU A 705 -2.57 -7.61 -4.92
CA GLU A 705 -2.77 -8.61 -3.86
C GLU A 705 -1.79 -9.78 -3.93
N SER A 706 -1.30 -10.10 -5.13
CA SER A 706 -0.33 -11.17 -5.36
C SER A 706 1.03 -10.87 -4.72
N SER A 707 1.83 -11.93 -4.51
CA SER A 707 3.21 -11.79 -4.06
C SER A 707 4.15 -12.19 -5.18
N TYR A 708 5.23 -11.42 -5.36
CA TYR A 708 6.27 -11.67 -6.35
C TYR A 708 7.65 -11.57 -5.68
N ASP A 709 8.63 -12.20 -6.30
CA ASP A 709 10.02 -12.12 -5.85
C ASP A 709 10.76 -11.09 -6.72
N CYS A 710 11.27 -10.03 -6.08
CA CYS A 710 11.92 -8.95 -6.82
C CYS A 710 13.30 -9.36 -7.33
N PRO A 711 13.62 -9.19 -8.64
CA PRO A 711 14.90 -9.62 -9.20
C PRO A 711 16.12 -8.83 -8.70
N ILE A 712 15.91 -7.61 -8.18
CA ILE A 712 17.00 -6.74 -7.70
C ILE A 712 17.33 -7.02 -6.23
N CYS A 713 16.33 -6.95 -5.34
CA CYS A 713 16.56 -7.12 -3.90
C CYS A 713 16.39 -8.55 -3.40
N LEU A 714 15.93 -9.47 -4.26
CA LEU A 714 15.67 -10.89 -3.96
C LEU A 714 14.70 -11.12 -2.78
N ARG A 715 13.87 -10.12 -2.46
CA ARG A 715 12.84 -10.22 -1.42
C ARG A 715 11.49 -10.48 -2.04
N ARG A 716 10.71 -11.32 -1.37
CA ARG A 716 9.28 -11.46 -1.60
C ARG A 716 8.54 -10.20 -1.18
N ARG A 717 7.75 -9.61 -2.08
CA ARG A 717 6.98 -8.39 -1.88
C ARG A 717 5.55 -8.58 -2.40
N LYS A 718 4.61 -7.80 -1.85
CA LYS A 718 3.25 -7.71 -2.39
C LYS A 718 3.24 -6.79 -3.61
N GLY A 719 2.39 -7.10 -4.59
CA GLY A 719 2.24 -6.32 -5.83
C GLY A 719 1.93 -4.85 -5.62
N VAL A 720 1.26 -4.48 -4.52
CA VAL A 720 1.02 -3.08 -4.13
C VAL A 720 2.30 -2.25 -4.04
N HIS A 721 3.44 -2.88 -3.74
CA HIS A 721 4.75 -2.21 -3.68
C HIS A 721 5.61 -2.50 -4.91
N GLY A 722 5.02 -3.08 -5.96
CA GLY A 722 5.68 -3.45 -7.20
C GLY A 722 5.10 -2.71 -8.40
N ALA A 723 5.90 -2.62 -9.45
CA ALA A 723 5.42 -2.25 -10.77
C ALA A 723 5.38 -3.51 -11.64
N GLU A 724 4.23 -3.78 -12.25
CA GLU A 724 4.10 -4.80 -13.29
C GLU A 724 4.48 -4.19 -14.64
N MET A 725 5.50 -4.75 -15.26
CA MET A 725 5.96 -4.32 -16.57
C MET A 725 5.07 -4.91 -17.66
N PRO A 726 4.94 -4.30 -18.86
CA PRO A 726 4.20 -4.88 -19.98
C PRO A 726 4.68 -6.28 -20.41
N CYS A 727 5.87 -6.68 -19.99
CA CYS A 727 6.43 -8.00 -20.19
C CYS A 727 5.97 -9.05 -19.15
N GLY A 728 5.10 -8.68 -18.22
CA GLY A 728 4.63 -9.51 -17.10
C GLY A 728 5.64 -9.68 -15.96
N CYS A 729 6.84 -9.07 -16.05
CA CYS A 729 7.81 -9.11 -14.97
C CYS A 729 7.43 -8.10 -13.88
N ALA A 730 7.60 -8.50 -12.62
CA ALA A 730 7.31 -7.68 -11.45
C ALA A 730 8.59 -7.23 -10.74
N VAL A 731 8.67 -5.94 -10.38
CA VAL A 731 9.84 -5.36 -9.71
C VAL A 731 9.39 -4.44 -8.60
N CYS A 732 10.10 -4.45 -7.46
CA CYS A 732 9.79 -3.56 -6.35
C CYS A 732 9.95 -2.08 -6.75
N ALA A 733 8.95 -1.25 -6.44
CA ALA A 733 8.93 0.16 -6.84
C ALA A 733 10.15 0.92 -6.30
N ALA A 734 10.57 0.63 -5.07
CA ALA A 734 11.81 1.20 -4.52
C ALA A 734 13.04 0.81 -5.33
N CYS A 735 13.16 -0.47 -5.69
CA CYS A 735 14.29 -1.01 -6.46
C CYS A 735 14.34 -0.42 -7.87
N LEU A 736 13.16 -0.32 -8.51
CA LEU A 736 13.00 0.23 -9.85
C LEU A 736 13.29 1.74 -9.86
N ARG A 737 12.88 2.47 -8.83
CA ARG A 737 13.22 3.88 -8.61
C ARG A 737 14.72 4.08 -8.44
N ASP A 738 15.35 3.35 -7.51
CA ASP A 738 16.79 3.47 -7.24
C ASP A 738 17.63 3.17 -8.49
N MET A 739 17.27 2.11 -9.23
CA MET A 739 17.91 1.76 -10.50
C MET A 739 17.71 2.84 -11.57
N THR A 740 16.49 3.36 -11.70
CA THR A 740 16.19 4.44 -12.67
C THR A 740 16.96 5.70 -12.33
N GLU A 741 16.96 6.12 -11.07
CA GLU A 741 17.69 7.31 -10.60
C GLU A 741 19.20 7.16 -10.79
N LEU A 742 19.76 5.96 -10.55
CA LEU A 742 21.17 5.67 -10.78
C LEU A 742 21.53 5.85 -12.26
N HIS A 743 20.82 5.19 -13.17
CA HIS A 743 21.11 5.29 -14.60
C HIS A 743 20.85 6.69 -15.17
N VAL A 744 19.87 7.41 -14.63
CA VAL A 744 19.62 8.82 -14.97
C VAL A 744 20.76 9.73 -14.48
N ARG A 745 21.33 9.44 -13.30
CA ARG A 745 22.49 10.17 -12.76
C ARG A 745 23.75 9.92 -13.58
N GLU A 746 23.98 8.68 -13.98
CA GLU A 746 25.14 8.25 -14.77
C GLU A 746 25.00 8.57 -16.27
N GLY A 747 23.78 8.84 -16.74
CA GLY A 747 23.49 9.11 -18.16
C GLY A 747 23.41 7.87 -19.03
N SER A 748 23.38 6.67 -18.43
CA SER A 748 23.35 5.37 -19.11
C SER A 748 21.92 4.94 -19.47
N LEU A 749 21.28 5.65 -20.39
CA LEU A 749 19.87 5.41 -20.74
C LEU A 749 19.59 4.05 -21.40
N ASP A 750 20.58 3.45 -22.07
CA ASP A 750 20.43 2.13 -22.71
C ASP A 750 20.23 1.01 -21.69
N SER A 751 20.58 1.26 -20.43
CA SER A 751 20.40 0.34 -19.31
C SER A 751 19.03 0.45 -18.65
N LEU A 752 18.14 1.35 -19.09
CA LEU A 752 16.75 1.45 -18.63
C LEU A 752 15.86 0.36 -19.25
N ILE A 753 16.24 -0.89 -18.99
CA ILE A 753 15.52 -2.11 -19.39
C ILE A 753 14.98 -2.84 -18.16
N CYS A 754 14.07 -3.78 -18.39
CA CYS A 754 13.55 -4.64 -17.34
C CYS A 754 14.71 -5.35 -16.60
N PRO A 755 14.77 -5.27 -15.25
CA PRO A 755 15.85 -5.88 -14.47
C PRO A 755 15.70 -7.40 -14.28
N SER A 756 14.66 -8.01 -14.85
CA SER A 756 14.52 -9.46 -14.85
C SER A 756 15.60 -10.09 -15.75
N PRO A 757 16.33 -11.11 -15.29
CA PRO A 757 17.54 -11.62 -15.98
C PRO A 757 17.30 -12.18 -17.38
N THR A 758 16.05 -12.54 -17.71
CA THR A 758 15.65 -13.07 -19.02
C THR A 758 14.91 -12.07 -19.89
N CYS A 759 14.80 -10.79 -19.46
CA CYS A 759 14.02 -9.78 -20.14
C CYS A 759 14.89 -8.62 -20.64
N THR A 760 14.62 -8.16 -21.85
CA THR A 760 15.32 -7.02 -22.48
C THR A 760 14.38 -5.89 -22.86
N LEU A 761 13.13 -5.94 -22.42
CA LEU A 761 12.13 -4.93 -22.78
C LEU A 761 12.40 -3.60 -22.05
N PRO A 762 12.26 -2.46 -22.73
CA PRO A 762 12.52 -1.15 -22.14
C PRO A 762 11.48 -0.80 -21.07
N ILE A 763 11.88 0.02 -20.10
CA ILE A 763 10.95 0.52 -19.08
C ILE A 763 10.03 1.60 -19.71
N PRO A 764 8.69 1.46 -19.65
CA PRO A 764 7.78 2.45 -20.19
C PRO A 764 7.85 3.79 -19.44
N ASP A 765 7.66 4.89 -20.17
CA ASP A 765 7.69 6.24 -19.58
C ASP A 765 6.60 6.44 -18.52
N ALA A 766 5.42 5.82 -18.72
CA ALA A 766 4.35 5.82 -17.72
C ALA A 766 4.81 5.20 -16.38
N THR A 767 5.54 4.08 -16.43
CA THR A 767 6.08 3.41 -15.25
C THR A 767 7.20 4.22 -14.60
N ILE A 768 8.06 4.87 -15.40
CA ILE A 768 9.11 5.76 -14.90
C ILE A 768 8.49 6.94 -14.15
N LEU A 769 7.44 7.55 -14.72
CA LEU A 769 6.71 8.65 -14.11
C LEU A 769 6.04 8.24 -12.80
N GLU A 770 5.35 7.09 -12.80
CA GLU A 770 4.67 6.54 -11.63
C GLU A 770 5.64 6.24 -10.48
N VAL A 771 6.77 5.61 -10.77
CA VAL A 771 7.70 5.11 -9.76
C VAL A 771 8.72 6.17 -9.31
N SER A 772 9.24 6.98 -10.22
CA SER A 772 10.33 7.94 -9.93
C SER A 772 9.88 9.40 -9.90
N GLY A 773 8.63 9.68 -10.27
CA GLY A 773 8.04 11.02 -10.26
C GLY A 773 8.48 11.91 -11.42
N GLU A 774 7.82 13.07 -11.51
CA GLU A 774 7.93 14.01 -12.63
C GLU A 774 9.37 14.51 -12.87
N ARG A 775 10.12 14.79 -11.79
CA ARG A 775 11.50 15.32 -11.89
C ARG A 775 12.45 14.36 -12.60
N VAL A 776 12.38 13.07 -12.29
CA VAL A 776 13.25 12.04 -12.89
C VAL A 776 12.80 11.77 -14.32
N HIS A 777 11.48 11.68 -14.55
CA HIS A 777 10.90 11.51 -15.88
C HIS A 777 11.33 12.64 -16.85
N GLN A 778 11.21 13.90 -16.45
CA GLN A 778 11.68 15.04 -17.25
C GLN A 778 13.17 14.97 -17.57
N ARG A 779 13.98 14.47 -16.62
CA ARG A 779 15.41 14.29 -16.83
C ARG A 779 15.70 13.17 -17.84
N VAL A 780 14.97 12.06 -17.82
CA VAL A 780 15.06 10.99 -18.82
C VAL A 780 14.73 11.55 -20.21
N VAL A 781 13.63 12.29 -20.34
CA VAL A 781 13.23 12.92 -21.61
C VAL A 781 14.33 13.84 -22.13
N TYR A 782 14.87 14.71 -21.28
CA TYR A 782 15.99 15.59 -21.63
C TYR A 782 17.24 14.80 -22.06
N LEU A 783 17.61 13.74 -21.34
CA LEU A 783 18.79 12.94 -21.66
C LEU A 783 18.62 12.17 -22.97
N ARG A 784 17.41 11.67 -23.29
CA ARG A 784 17.12 11.03 -24.57
C ARG A 784 17.24 12.04 -25.72
N GLN A 785 16.69 13.24 -25.54
CA GLN A 785 16.82 14.32 -26.51
C GLN A 785 18.29 14.75 -26.68
N LYS A 786 19.04 14.86 -25.58
CA LYS A 786 20.46 15.19 -25.59
C LYS A 786 21.27 14.13 -26.33
N LYS A 787 21.05 12.84 -26.04
CA LYS A 787 21.73 11.72 -26.70
C LYS A 787 21.41 11.68 -28.19
N ALA A 788 20.13 11.79 -28.55
CA ALA A 788 19.72 11.87 -29.96
C ALA A 788 20.36 13.06 -30.69
N ALA A 789 20.53 14.20 -30.01
CA ALA A 789 21.24 15.34 -30.57
C ALA A 789 22.76 15.09 -30.67
N GLU A 790 23.39 14.45 -29.70
CA GLU A 790 24.82 14.10 -29.73
C GLU A 790 25.16 13.05 -30.79
N ASP A 791 24.24 12.10 -31.04
CA ASP A 791 24.36 11.07 -32.07
C ASP A 791 24.19 11.64 -33.49
N ASP A 792 23.47 12.76 -33.66
CA ASP A 792 23.34 13.44 -34.95
C ASP A 792 24.60 14.28 -35.25
N PRO A 793 25.41 13.91 -36.26
CA PRO A 793 26.60 14.68 -36.63
C PRO A 793 26.28 16.12 -37.07
N ARG A 794 25.03 16.44 -37.41
CA ARG A 794 24.57 17.77 -37.84
C ARG A 794 24.17 18.70 -36.68
N THR A 795 24.18 18.21 -35.44
CA THR A 795 23.92 18.99 -34.24
C THR A 795 25.07 19.96 -33.96
N VAL A 796 24.72 21.20 -33.63
CA VAL A 796 25.69 22.23 -33.22
C VAL A 796 25.34 22.79 -31.86
N TYR A 797 26.36 23.11 -31.07
CA TYR A 797 26.18 23.69 -29.74
C TYR A 797 25.95 25.19 -29.82
N CYS A 798 24.96 25.68 -29.08
CA CYS A 798 24.72 27.12 -28.94
C CYS A 798 25.98 27.81 -28.37
N PRO A 799 26.45 28.90 -28.98
CA PRO A 799 27.65 29.61 -28.53
C PRO A 799 27.46 30.37 -27.22
N LEU A 800 26.22 30.60 -26.76
CA LEU A 800 25.93 31.32 -25.52
C LEU A 800 25.75 30.38 -24.33
N CYS A 801 24.89 29.36 -24.49
CA CYS A 801 24.49 28.48 -23.39
C CYS A 801 24.90 27.02 -23.57
N HIS A 802 25.61 26.68 -24.66
CA HIS A 802 26.08 25.32 -24.96
C HIS A 802 24.98 24.24 -25.04
N THR A 803 23.72 24.64 -25.25
CA THR A 803 22.64 23.68 -25.54
C THR A 803 22.87 23.06 -26.92
N PRO A 804 22.76 21.74 -27.10
CA PRO A 804 22.78 21.12 -28.43
C PRO A 804 21.56 21.55 -29.23
N VAL A 805 21.76 22.00 -30.47
CA VAL A 805 20.71 22.48 -31.38
C VAL A 805 20.76 21.64 -32.66
N ALA A 806 19.75 20.80 -32.85
CA ALA A 806 19.58 20.01 -34.06
C ALA A 806 19.21 20.88 -35.28
N ARG A 807 19.34 20.32 -36.49
CA ARG A 807 18.86 20.99 -37.71
C ARG A 807 17.32 21.11 -37.67
N PRO A 808 16.73 22.23 -38.11
CA PRO A 808 15.27 22.31 -38.27
C PRO A 808 14.76 21.19 -39.20
N PRO A 809 13.59 20.59 -38.94
CA PRO A 809 12.99 19.61 -39.85
C PRO A 809 12.75 20.25 -41.23
N GLU A 810 12.93 19.48 -42.31
CA GLU A 810 12.87 19.97 -43.70
C GLU A 810 11.58 20.75 -44.00
N ASN A 811 10.48 20.37 -43.36
CA ASN A 811 9.15 20.96 -43.57
C ASN A 811 8.93 22.31 -42.85
N ALA A 812 9.88 22.78 -42.03
CA ALA A 812 9.79 24.06 -41.32
C ALA A 812 10.46 25.23 -42.05
N LEU A 813 11.13 24.97 -43.17
CA LEU A 813 11.70 25.99 -44.05
C LEU A 813 10.64 26.40 -45.07
N VAL A 814 10.01 27.56 -44.85
CA VAL A 814 9.06 28.13 -45.81
C VAL A 814 9.86 28.62 -47.03
N GLY A 815 9.83 27.84 -48.12
CA GLY A 815 10.41 28.22 -49.41
C GLY A 815 10.52 27.03 -50.36
N ASP A 816 9.59 26.95 -51.32
CA ASP A 816 9.66 26.02 -52.46
C ASP A 816 10.85 26.41 -53.37
N SER A 817 12.04 25.87 -53.11
CA SER A 817 13.10 25.66 -54.11
C SER A 817 14.35 25.09 -53.43
N GLU A 818 15.00 24.15 -54.12
CA GLU A 818 16.29 23.54 -53.72
C GLU A 818 17.47 24.53 -53.67
N SER A 819 17.23 25.85 -53.72
CA SER A 819 18.23 26.90 -53.89
C SER A 819 18.53 27.73 -52.63
N ASP A 820 17.80 27.57 -51.52
CA ASP A 820 18.05 28.39 -50.32
C ASP A 820 19.06 27.75 -49.35
N GLU A 821 20.32 27.62 -49.79
CA GLU A 821 21.48 27.21 -48.95
C GLU A 821 21.62 28.05 -47.68
N GLY A 822 21.09 29.26 -47.70
CA GLY A 822 21.21 30.24 -46.63
C GLY A 822 20.33 29.94 -45.42
N ALA A 823 19.08 29.51 -45.66
CA ALA A 823 18.14 29.11 -44.61
C ALA A 823 18.61 27.86 -43.84
N GLN A 824 19.38 26.99 -44.49
CA GLN A 824 19.97 25.77 -43.89
C GLN A 824 21.01 26.07 -42.80
N ARG A 825 21.54 27.30 -42.79
CA ARG A 825 22.58 27.76 -41.83
C ARG A 825 21.99 28.23 -40.51
N LEU A 826 20.69 28.51 -40.45
CA LEU A 826 20.02 29.02 -39.26
C LEU A 826 19.90 27.94 -38.17
N ARG A 827 20.24 28.32 -36.94
CA ARG A 827 19.95 27.56 -35.72
C ARG A 827 19.35 28.52 -34.70
N VAL A 828 18.21 28.14 -34.13
CA VAL A 828 17.58 28.88 -33.03
C VAL A 828 17.66 28.00 -31.79
N CYS A 829 18.32 28.50 -30.75
CA CYS A 829 18.45 27.76 -29.50
C CYS A 829 17.09 27.66 -28.78
N PRO A 830 16.57 26.47 -28.43
CA PRO A 830 15.30 26.36 -27.72
C PRO A 830 15.37 26.85 -26.26
N GLN A 831 16.57 26.98 -25.68
CA GLN A 831 16.77 27.39 -24.30
C GLN A 831 16.91 28.90 -24.13
N CYS A 832 17.68 29.57 -25.00
CA CYS A 832 17.95 31.01 -24.88
C CYS A 832 17.43 31.83 -26.08
N SER A 833 16.76 31.19 -27.03
CA SER A 833 16.22 31.80 -28.26
C SER A 833 17.26 32.50 -29.14
N PHE A 834 18.56 32.30 -28.90
CA PHE A 834 19.61 32.88 -29.71
C PHE A 834 19.64 32.25 -31.10
N ALA A 835 19.50 33.10 -32.13
CA ALA A 835 19.57 32.73 -33.53
C ALA A 835 21.00 32.90 -34.06
N PHE A 836 21.64 31.80 -34.44
CA PHE A 836 23.04 31.77 -34.87
C PHE A 836 23.25 30.95 -36.14
N CYS A 837 24.36 31.23 -36.83
CA CYS A 837 24.80 30.47 -37.99
C CYS A 837 25.56 29.21 -37.55
N CYS A 838 25.17 28.03 -38.07
CA CYS A 838 25.81 26.75 -37.72
C CYS A 838 27.30 26.68 -38.12
N TYR A 839 27.73 27.48 -39.10
CA TYR A 839 29.11 27.50 -39.58
C TYR A 839 30.02 28.42 -38.75
N CYS A 840 29.73 29.72 -38.66
CA CYS A 840 30.58 30.66 -37.92
C CYS A 840 30.27 30.78 -36.43
N ARG A 841 29.14 30.21 -35.98
CA ARG A 841 28.65 30.32 -34.59
C ARG A 841 28.46 31.75 -34.10
N ARG A 842 28.32 32.72 -35.02
CA ARG A 842 27.91 34.11 -34.74
C ARG A 842 26.42 34.28 -35.00
N THR A 843 25.88 35.45 -34.66
CA THR A 843 24.51 35.85 -34.99
C THR A 843 24.19 35.56 -36.46
N TYR A 844 23.02 34.98 -36.71
CA TYR A 844 22.59 34.66 -38.06
C TYR A 844 22.59 35.91 -38.95
N HIS A 845 23.24 35.82 -40.12
CA HIS A 845 23.48 36.95 -41.03
C HIS A 845 22.63 36.87 -42.30
N GLY A 846 21.55 36.09 -42.31
CA GLY A 846 20.65 35.96 -43.45
C GLY A 846 21.13 34.96 -44.50
N PRO A 847 20.27 34.64 -45.48
CA PRO A 847 20.54 33.58 -46.44
C PRO A 847 21.54 33.97 -47.53
N VAL A 848 21.55 35.25 -47.91
CA VAL A 848 22.35 35.77 -49.04
C VAL A 848 23.74 36.24 -48.59
N ALA A 849 23.89 36.71 -47.34
CA ALA A 849 25.16 37.27 -46.88
C ALA A 849 26.22 36.18 -46.66
N ALA A 850 27.40 36.37 -47.25
CA ALA A 850 28.55 35.49 -47.06
C ALA A 850 29.00 35.45 -45.59
N CYS A 851 29.47 34.28 -45.16
CA CYS A 851 29.87 34.06 -43.79
C CYS A 851 31.22 34.76 -43.49
N PRO A 852 31.30 35.70 -42.52
CA PRO A 852 32.42 36.63 -42.41
C PRO A 852 33.66 36.11 -41.66
N VAL A 853 33.89 34.79 -41.51
CA VAL A 853 34.96 34.26 -40.63
C VAL A 853 35.84 33.19 -41.29
N SER A 854 37.14 33.29 -41.02
CA SER A 854 38.25 32.40 -41.40
C SER A 854 38.14 30.93 -40.97
N THR A 855 37.08 30.54 -40.25
CA THR A 855 36.81 29.14 -39.89
C THR A 855 36.53 28.28 -41.13
N THR A 856 36.01 28.89 -42.20
CA THR A 856 35.81 28.25 -43.51
C THR A 856 37.08 27.63 -44.05
N LEU A 857 38.23 28.31 -43.91
CA LEU A 857 39.52 27.80 -44.35
C LEU A 857 39.96 26.55 -43.58
N HIS A 858 39.63 26.43 -42.29
CA HIS A 858 40.09 25.32 -41.46
C HIS A 858 39.47 23.98 -41.90
N TYR A 859 38.14 23.92 -42.05
CA TYR A 859 37.48 22.68 -42.47
C TYR A 859 37.58 22.44 -43.98
N VAL A 860 37.74 23.47 -44.81
CA VAL A 860 38.04 23.30 -46.25
C VAL A 860 39.43 22.69 -46.44
N ARG A 861 40.44 23.14 -45.68
CA ARG A 861 41.78 22.51 -45.67
C ARG A 861 41.74 21.07 -45.16
N ALA A 862 40.99 20.82 -44.08
CA ALA A 862 40.81 19.46 -43.56
C ALA A 862 40.11 18.54 -44.58
N TYR A 863 39.14 19.07 -45.33
CA TYR A 863 38.44 18.37 -46.39
C TYR A 863 39.33 18.10 -47.61
N ALA A 864 40.14 19.08 -48.04
CA ALA A 864 41.15 18.90 -49.09
C ALA A 864 42.13 17.77 -48.73
N HIS A 865 42.65 17.80 -47.50
CA HIS A 865 43.57 16.77 -46.99
C HIS A 865 42.91 15.39 -46.87
N ALA A 866 41.63 15.31 -46.47
CA ALA A 866 40.89 14.05 -46.42
C ALA A 866 40.70 13.42 -47.81
N LEU A 867 40.45 14.25 -48.84
CA LEU A 867 40.38 13.82 -50.24
C LEU A 867 41.75 13.36 -50.75
N GLU A 868 42.82 14.09 -50.46
CA GLU A 868 44.20 13.72 -50.83
C GLU A 868 44.63 12.38 -50.22
N GLN A 869 44.31 12.14 -48.95
CA GLN A 869 44.66 10.89 -48.24
C GLN A 869 43.71 9.73 -48.55
N SER A 870 42.72 9.91 -49.43
CA SER A 870 41.65 8.93 -49.68
C SER A 870 40.96 8.44 -48.39
N ASN A 871 40.89 9.29 -47.37
CA ASN A 871 40.34 8.95 -46.06
C ASN A 871 38.80 9.09 -46.10
N SER A 872 38.15 8.03 -46.56
CA SER A 872 36.70 7.98 -46.77
C SER A 872 35.90 8.30 -45.49
N ARG A 873 36.41 7.94 -44.31
CA ARG A 873 35.72 8.19 -43.04
C ARG A 873 35.65 9.68 -42.71
N ASP A 874 36.77 10.39 -42.82
CA ASP A 874 36.83 11.82 -42.51
C ASP A 874 36.15 12.66 -43.59
N GLN A 875 36.25 12.24 -44.86
CA GLN A 875 35.48 12.82 -45.96
C GLN A 875 33.97 12.73 -45.70
N LEU A 876 33.43 11.54 -45.43
CA LEU A 876 32.00 11.33 -45.18
C LEU A 876 31.52 12.07 -43.91
N ALA A 877 32.35 12.13 -42.87
CA ALA A 877 32.02 12.88 -41.66
C ALA A 877 31.91 14.39 -41.92
N LEU A 878 32.79 14.96 -42.74
CA LEU A 878 32.73 16.37 -43.14
C LEU A 878 31.56 16.63 -44.10
N GLU A 879 31.33 15.78 -45.10
CA GLU A 879 30.20 15.89 -46.04
C GLU A 879 28.85 15.80 -45.32
N SER A 880 28.71 14.90 -44.34
CA SER A 880 27.49 14.76 -43.55
C SER A 880 27.20 15.98 -42.66
N ARG A 881 28.27 16.63 -42.14
CA ARG A 881 28.20 17.80 -41.27
C ARG A 881 27.90 19.10 -42.01
N TYR A 882 28.57 19.34 -43.13
CA TYR A 882 28.56 20.63 -43.82
C TYR A 882 27.83 20.62 -45.17
N GLY A 883 27.57 19.44 -45.72
CA GLY A 883 26.97 19.23 -47.04
C GLY A 883 28.02 19.13 -48.15
N ARG A 884 27.93 18.07 -48.96
CA ARG A 884 28.90 17.77 -50.04
C ARG A 884 29.04 18.90 -51.06
N LYS A 885 27.93 19.39 -51.63
CA LYS A 885 27.93 20.46 -52.65
C LYS A 885 28.57 21.75 -52.12
N TYR A 886 28.26 22.11 -50.88
CA TYR A 886 28.81 23.30 -50.23
C TYR A 886 30.32 23.20 -49.99
N LEU A 887 30.81 22.05 -49.52
CA LEU A 887 32.25 21.81 -49.33
C LEU A 887 33.02 21.79 -50.66
N GLN A 888 32.44 21.21 -51.72
CA GLN A 888 33.06 21.20 -53.05
C GLN A 888 33.22 22.62 -53.61
N ARG A 889 32.18 23.47 -53.49
CA ARG A 889 32.26 24.88 -53.91
C ARG A 889 33.33 25.66 -53.15
N LEU A 890 33.36 25.54 -51.82
CA LEU A 890 34.37 26.21 -51.01
C LEU A 890 35.79 25.72 -51.29
N LEU A 891 35.96 24.42 -51.61
CA LEU A 891 37.24 23.87 -52.01
C LEU A 891 37.69 24.46 -53.36
N ALA A 892 36.79 24.59 -54.33
CA ALA A 892 37.08 25.24 -55.61
C ALA A 892 37.54 26.69 -55.41
N ASP A 893 36.78 27.50 -54.66
CA ASP A 893 37.13 28.90 -54.35
C ASP A 893 38.50 28.99 -53.63
N PHE A 894 38.79 28.05 -52.72
CA PHE A 894 40.06 28.00 -51.99
C PHE A 894 41.23 27.65 -52.89
N LEU A 895 41.09 26.64 -53.76
CA LEU A 895 42.11 26.23 -54.71
C LEU A 895 42.40 27.33 -55.73
N GLU A 896 41.37 28.00 -56.25
CA GLU A 896 41.51 29.14 -57.17
C GLU A 896 42.23 30.32 -56.49
N SER A 897 41.90 30.61 -55.22
CA SER A 897 42.56 31.64 -54.43
C SER A 897 44.04 31.33 -54.17
N GLU A 898 44.38 30.06 -53.86
CA GLU A 898 45.76 29.62 -53.67
C GLU A 898 46.55 29.61 -54.98
N ALA A 899 45.94 29.20 -56.09
CA ALA A 899 46.53 29.27 -57.43
C ALA A 899 46.82 30.72 -57.83
N SER A 900 45.84 31.62 -57.65
CA SER A 900 46.01 33.06 -57.87
C SER A 900 47.12 33.63 -57.00
N ARG A 901 47.18 33.26 -55.71
CA ARG A 901 48.23 33.70 -54.79
C ARG A 901 49.62 33.26 -55.26
N ARG A 902 49.78 32.01 -55.70
CA ARG A 902 51.04 31.48 -56.25
C ARG A 902 51.45 32.16 -57.54
N THR A 903 50.51 32.42 -58.45
CA THR A 903 50.79 33.19 -59.67
C THR A 903 51.33 34.57 -59.32
N ILE A 904 50.68 35.31 -58.41
CA ILE A 904 51.14 36.63 -57.99
C ILE A 904 52.49 36.53 -57.22
N GLU A 905 52.75 35.45 -56.48
CA GLU A 905 54.05 35.19 -55.86
C GLU A 905 55.17 34.96 -56.88
N ASN A 906 54.87 34.29 -57.99
CA ASN A 906 55.84 33.94 -59.03
C ASN A 906 56.03 35.04 -60.09
N THR A 907 54.99 35.83 -60.39
CA THR A 907 55.01 36.84 -61.47
C THR A 907 55.15 38.28 -60.97
N ALA A 908 54.96 38.54 -59.67
CA ALA A 908 54.99 39.89 -59.12
C ALA A 908 55.90 40.03 -57.89
N GLN A 909 56.75 41.06 -57.91
CA GLN A 909 57.67 41.38 -56.82
C GLN A 909 57.03 42.35 -55.83
N ALA A 910 57.17 42.10 -54.53
CA ALA A 910 56.67 42.99 -53.49
C ALA A 910 57.51 44.26 -53.38
N CYS A 911 56.85 45.43 -53.30
CA CYS A 911 57.54 46.69 -53.03
C CYS A 911 58.14 46.69 -51.61
N PRO A 912 59.43 47.03 -51.42
CA PRO A 912 60.08 47.03 -50.10
C PRO A 912 59.57 48.11 -49.13
N HIS A 913 58.62 48.96 -49.54
CA HIS A 913 58.03 49.99 -48.68
C HIS A 913 56.59 49.68 -48.29
N CYS A 914 55.71 49.47 -49.27
CA CYS A 914 54.28 49.26 -49.01
C CYS A 914 53.82 47.81 -49.18
N ALA A 915 54.72 46.88 -49.53
CA ALA A 915 54.45 45.46 -49.77
C ALA A 915 53.44 45.14 -50.89
N VAL A 916 52.89 46.14 -51.59
CA VAL A 916 52.05 45.92 -52.77
C VAL A 916 52.84 45.15 -53.82
N ARG A 917 52.31 43.99 -54.23
CA ARG A 917 52.91 43.15 -55.27
C ARG A 917 52.74 43.85 -56.62
N THR A 918 53.85 44.03 -57.32
CA THR A 918 53.91 44.77 -58.59
C THR A 918 54.44 43.84 -59.66
N GLU A 919 53.67 43.63 -60.71
CA GLU A 919 54.05 42.83 -61.88
C GLU A 919 54.84 43.71 -62.87
N LYS A 920 55.80 43.09 -63.57
CA LYS A 920 56.59 43.74 -64.61
C LYS A 920 56.00 43.38 -65.98
N SER A 921 55.40 44.34 -66.67
CA SER A 921 54.81 44.12 -67.99
C SER A 921 55.82 44.19 -69.15
N SER A 922 56.82 45.07 -69.07
CA SER A 922 57.92 45.19 -70.04
C SER A 922 59.04 46.10 -69.48
N GLY A 923 60.21 46.16 -70.15
CA GLY A 923 61.29 47.09 -69.79
C GLY A 923 62.30 46.54 -68.77
N CYS A 924 63.08 47.42 -68.14
CA CYS A 924 64.18 47.04 -67.26
C CYS A 924 63.73 46.54 -65.88
N ASN A 925 64.62 45.88 -65.13
CA ASN A 925 64.37 45.36 -63.78
C ASN A 925 64.33 46.44 -62.68
N HIS A 926 64.29 47.73 -63.04
CA HIS A 926 64.04 48.83 -62.13
C HIS A 926 62.55 49.21 -62.16
N MET A 927 61.88 49.00 -61.03
CA MET A 927 60.45 49.22 -60.85
C MET A 927 60.19 50.47 -60.03
N SER A 928 59.14 51.22 -60.39
CA SER A 928 58.60 52.33 -59.62
C SER A 928 57.23 51.94 -59.07
N CYS A 929 57.11 51.77 -57.76
CA CYS A 929 55.82 51.46 -57.14
C CYS A 929 54.92 52.70 -57.12
N ARG A 930 53.59 52.52 -57.08
CA ARG A 930 52.62 53.63 -56.90
C ARG A 930 52.84 54.44 -55.61
N CYS A 931 53.51 53.85 -54.61
CA CYS A 931 53.89 54.57 -53.39
C CYS A 931 55.13 55.49 -53.57
N GLY A 932 55.70 55.57 -54.77
CA GLY A 932 56.88 56.38 -55.10
C GLY A 932 58.22 55.70 -54.78
N THR A 933 58.23 54.48 -54.24
CA THR A 933 59.47 53.73 -53.97
C THR A 933 59.98 53.06 -55.23
N HIS A 934 61.25 53.30 -55.55
CA HIS A 934 61.98 52.62 -56.61
C HIS A 934 62.64 51.36 -56.05
N PHE A 935 62.54 50.23 -56.76
CA PHE A 935 63.09 48.95 -56.30
C PHE A 935 63.48 48.03 -57.46
N CYS A 936 64.37 47.08 -57.20
CA CYS A 936 64.76 46.07 -58.18
C CYS A 936 63.73 44.93 -58.22
N PHE A 937 63.25 44.58 -59.41
CA PHE A 937 62.31 43.48 -59.61
C PHE A 937 62.92 42.11 -59.25
N LEU A 938 64.23 41.92 -59.46
CA LEU A 938 64.90 40.63 -59.26
C LEU A 938 65.15 40.30 -57.79
N CYS A 939 65.53 41.30 -56.98
CA CYS A 939 65.91 41.07 -55.58
C CYS A 939 64.98 41.75 -54.58
N GLY A 940 63.99 42.54 -55.03
CA GLY A 940 63.13 43.35 -54.17
C GLY A 940 63.83 44.51 -53.45
N GLY A 941 65.14 44.70 -53.68
CA GLY A 941 65.94 45.70 -52.99
C GLY A 941 65.55 47.14 -53.36
N ARG A 942 65.52 48.04 -52.38
CA ARG A 942 65.24 49.47 -52.60
C ARG A 942 66.34 50.12 -53.44
N LEU A 943 65.94 50.89 -54.44
CA LEU A 943 66.82 51.65 -55.34
C LEU A 943 66.74 53.15 -55.04
N VAL A 944 67.84 53.85 -55.28
CA VAL A 944 67.92 55.30 -55.10
C VAL A 944 67.31 55.99 -56.34
N PRO A 945 66.26 56.82 -56.20
CA PRO A 945 65.57 57.41 -57.34
C PRO A 945 66.45 58.30 -58.23
N SER A 946 67.42 59.01 -57.64
CA SER A 946 68.33 59.90 -58.37
C SER A 946 69.39 59.17 -59.20
N ASN A 947 69.74 57.93 -58.83
CA ASN A 947 70.66 57.09 -59.60
C ASN A 947 70.46 55.59 -59.28
N PRO A 948 69.53 54.90 -59.97
CA PRO A 948 69.17 53.51 -59.66
C PRO A 948 70.12 52.46 -60.25
N TYR A 949 70.96 52.82 -61.22
CA TYR A 949 71.81 51.90 -61.99
C TYR A 949 73.05 51.31 -61.27
N PRO A 950 73.65 51.93 -60.23
CA PRO A 950 74.77 51.32 -59.49
C PRO A 950 74.46 49.93 -58.95
N HIS A 951 73.20 49.66 -58.58
CA HIS A 951 72.75 48.34 -58.14
C HIS A 951 72.99 47.24 -59.19
N PHE A 952 72.92 47.57 -60.47
CA PHE A 952 73.15 46.64 -61.57
C PHE A 952 74.59 46.71 -62.12
N ASN A 953 75.36 47.72 -61.76
CA ASN A 953 76.72 47.95 -62.29
C ASN A 953 77.82 47.64 -61.26
N THR A 954 77.48 47.15 -60.06
CA THR A 954 78.45 46.81 -59.01
C THR A 954 78.87 45.33 -59.12
N PRO A 955 80.14 45.02 -59.45
CA PRO A 955 80.63 43.65 -59.56
C PRO A 955 80.47 42.86 -58.25
N GLY A 956 80.12 41.57 -58.35
CA GLY A 956 79.98 40.66 -57.19
C GLY A 956 78.61 40.64 -56.51
N THR A 957 77.62 41.40 -57.01
CA THR A 957 76.23 41.38 -56.52
C THR A 957 75.33 40.51 -57.41
N TYR A 958 74.27 39.91 -56.85
CA TYR A 958 73.33 39.04 -57.59
C TYR A 958 72.73 39.71 -58.83
N CYS A 959 72.54 41.04 -58.78
CA CYS A 959 71.94 41.83 -59.85
C CYS A 959 72.96 42.43 -60.84
N PHE A 960 74.26 42.12 -60.71
CA PHE A 960 75.30 42.68 -61.57
C PHE A 960 75.09 42.31 -63.05
N GLN A 961 75.09 43.31 -63.92
CA GLN A 961 74.78 43.25 -65.36
C GLN A 961 73.38 42.71 -65.71
N LYS A 962 72.47 42.60 -64.73
CA LYS A 962 71.12 42.06 -64.91
C LYS A 962 70.01 43.10 -65.04
N LEU A 963 70.34 44.32 -65.48
CA LEU A 963 69.35 45.40 -65.61
C LEU A 963 68.25 45.07 -66.64
N PHE A 964 68.62 44.40 -67.72
CA PHE A 964 67.73 43.96 -68.79
C PHE A 964 67.65 42.43 -68.88
N ASP A 965 68.18 41.71 -67.88
CA ASP A 965 68.07 40.25 -67.84
C ASP A 965 66.60 39.85 -67.84
N GLY A 966 66.23 38.94 -68.75
CA GLY A 966 64.85 38.62 -69.10
C GLY A 966 64.20 39.50 -70.19
N LEU A 967 64.97 40.26 -71.00
CA LEU A 967 64.47 40.98 -72.19
C LEU A 967 65.16 40.51 -73.48
N LEU A 968 64.36 39.90 -74.38
CA LEU A 968 64.63 39.44 -75.77
C LEU A 968 65.31 38.06 -75.88
N GLN A 969 64.81 37.05 -76.61
CA GLN A 969 64.24 37.07 -77.97
C GLN A 969 63.09 36.05 -78.17
N ASN A 970 61.91 36.51 -78.60
CA ASN A 970 61.00 35.71 -79.43
C ASN A 970 61.27 36.08 -80.90
N GLN A 971 62.28 35.46 -81.50
CA GLN A 971 62.45 35.36 -82.96
C GLN A 971 63.08 34.00 -83.25
N ASP A 972 62.23 32.98 -83.35
CA ASP A 972 62.22 32.01 -84.45
C ASP A 972 61.04 31.06 -84.22
N GLY A 973 60.27 30.82 -85.28
CA GLY A 973 58.99 30.11 -85.23
C GLY A 973 59.14 28.67 -84.75
N ALA A 974 58.70 28.43 -83.52
CA ALA A 974 58.03 27.20 -83.14
C ALA A 974 56.70 27.61 -82.55
N GLN A 975 55.60 27.29 -83.24
CA GLN A 975 54.30 27.21 -82.59
C GLN A 975 54.43 26.16 -81.49
N VAL A 976 54.65 26.61 -80.26
CA VAL A 976 54.22 25.83 -79.11
C VAL A 976 52.75 26.18 -78.97
N GLU A 977 51.89 25.29 -79.48
CA GLU A 977 50.53 25.17 -78.96
C GLU A 977 50.67 24.98 -77.44
N GLN A 978 50.56 26.08 -76.70
CA GLN A 978 50.17 25.99 -75.30
C GLN A 978 48.68 25.67 -75.34
N ASP A 979 48.39 24.38 -75.35
CA ASP A 979 47.11 23.87 -74.87
C ASP A 979 46.93 24.44 -73.46
N ASN A 980 46.15 25.51 -73.38
CA ASN A 980 45.60 26.02 -72.14
C ASN A 980 44.28 25.28 -71.91
N PRO A 981 44.23 24.25 -71.04
CA PRO A 981 43.00 23.52 -70.81
C PRO A 981 41.98 24.34 -69.97
N TYR A 982 42.29 25.59 -69.61
CA TYR A 982 41.44 26.42 -68.75
C TYR A 982 40.54 27.43 -69.49
N ASN A 983 40.47 27.39 -70.83
CA ASN A 983 39.63 28.32 -71.57
C ASN A 983 38.19 27.84 -71.87
N ASP A 984 37.81 26.63 -71.43
CA ASP A 984 36.48 26.03 -71.70
C ASP A 984 35.53 25.95 -70.50
N ILE A 985 35.83 26.60 -69.36
CA ILE A 985 34.92 26.62 -68.18
C ILE A 985 34.27 28.01 -67.99
N ALA A 986 34.05 28.73 -69.08
CA ALA A 986 33.22 29.94 -69.06
C ALA A 986 32.21 29.88 -70.21
N TYR A 987 30.93 29.89 -69.83
CA TYR A 987 29.73 29.97 -70.67
C TYR A 987 29.17 28.66 -71.25
N HIS A 988 28.43 27.92 -70.42
CA HIS A 988 27.15 27.36 -70.86
C HIS A 988 26.10 27.40 -69.73
N ASN A 989 25.20 28.37 -69.81
CA ASN A 989 23.90 28.34 -69.15
C ASN A 989 22.98 27.44 -70.00
N GLY A 990 22.59 26.27 -69.49
CA GLY A 990 21.63 25.38 -70.16
C GLY A 990 21.45 24.06 -69.42
N PHE A 991 20.21 23.73 -69.12
CA PHE A 991 19.71 22.62 -68.29
C PHE A 991 20.06 21.19 -68.73
N ASP A 992 20.06 20.32 -67.71
CA ASP A 992 19.63 18.90 -67.62
C ASP A 992 20.53 17.69 -67.99
N ASP A 993 20.41 16.70 -67.10
CA ASP A 993 20.72 15.27 -67.10
C ASP A 993 22.16 14.75 -66.87
N ASP A 994 22.33 14.19 -65.65
CA ASP A 994 22.91 12.89 -65.28
C ASP A 994 24.34 12.48 -65.72
N ASP A 995 25.17 12.28 -64.67
CA ASP A 995 26.13 11.17 -64.52
C ASP A 995 27.49 11.12 -65.25
N VAL A 996 28.06 12.21 -65.77
CA VAL A 996 29.42 12.14 -66.39
C VAL A 996 30.50 13.11 -65.86
N LEU A 997 30.18 14.16 -65.09
CA LEU A 997 31.18 15.19 -64.74
C LEU A 997 31.99 14.95 -63.44
N GLY A 998 31.87 13.77 -62.80
CA GLY A 998 32.52 13.48 -61.53
C GLY A 998 34.00 13.10 -61.64
N LEU A 999 34.39 12.41 -62.72
CA LEU A 999 35.73 11.81 -62.83
C LEU A 999 36.77 12.83 -63.32
N ASP A 1000 36.39 13.71 -64.25
CA ASP A 1000 37.32 14.70 -64.83
C ASP A 1000 37.71 15.81 -63.85
N LEU A 1001 36.76 16.26 -63.02
CA LEU A 1001 37.05 17.22 -61.94
C LEU A 1001 37.92 16.58 -60.85
N GLN A 1002 37.71 15.31 -60.54
CA GLN A 1002 38.47 14.57 -59.54
C GLN A 1002 39.89 14.23 -60.03
N LEU A 1003 40.05 13.92 -61.33
CA LEU A 1003 41.35 13.76 -61.98
C LEU A 1003 42.11 15.10 -62.08
N ALA A 1004 41.43 16.20 -62.40
CA ALA A 1004 42.04 17.54 -62.42
C ALA A 1004 42.55 17.95 -61.02
N ILE A 1005 41.79 17.68 -59.96
CA ILE A 1005 42.21 17.95 -58.57
C ILE A 1005 43.41 17.07 -58.17
N MET A 1006 43.41 15.79 -58.54
CA MET A 1006 44.54 14.88 -58.26
C MET A 1006 45.81 15.24 -59.03
N GLN A 1007 45.67 15.75 -60.25
CA GLN A 1007 46.80 16.13 -61.11
C GLN A 1007 47.47 17.44 -60.62
N ILE A 1008 46.66 18.42 -60.19
CA ILE A 1008 47.15 19.65 -59.54
C ILE A 1008 47.86 19.32 -58.20
N ALA A 1009 47.35 18.37 -57.43
CA ALA A 1009 47.98 17.94 -56.18
C ALA A 1009 49.30 17.18 -56.41
N HIS A 1010 49.40 16.40 -57.49
CA HIS A 1010 50.63 15.67 -57.85
C HIS A 1010 51.75 16.59 -58.33
N GLU A 1011 51.43 17.63 -59.12
CA GLU A 1011 52.38 18.65 -59.58
C GLU A 1011 52.92 19.54 -58.43
N HIS A 1012 52.27 19.54 -57.26
CA HIS A 1012 52.72 20.27 -56.07
C HIS A 1012 53.74 19.55 -55.18
N MET A 1013 54.05 18.27 -55.45
CA MET A 1013 55.02 17.48 -54.68
C MET A 1013 56.34 17.18 -55.41
N GLN A 1014 56.53 17.66 -56.63
CA GLN A 1014 57.85 17.79 -57.25
C GLN A 1014 58.31 19.25 -57.14
#